data_AF-R7KND4-F1
#
_entry.id   AF-R7KND4-F1
#
_cell.length_a   1.000
_cell.length_b   1.000
_cell.length_c   1.000
_cell.angle_alpha   90.00
_cell.angle_beta   90.00
_cell.angle_gamma   90.00
#
_symmetry.space_group_name_H-M   'P 1'
#
loop_
_entity.id
_entity.type
_entity.pdbx_description
1 polymer ?
#
loop_
_entity_poly.entity_id
_entity_poly.type
_entity_poly.pdbx_seq_one_letter_code
_entity_poly.pdbx_strand_id
1 'polypeptide(L)'
;MRLLNRIHSPKDLKKLSVPMLPTLAREIREFMVDSVSKTGGHLASSLGAVDLTLALHYVFNSPYDKIIFDVGHQAYAHKMLTGRMDQFKTLRQYHGLSGFPKRGESEHDAFGTAHSSTSISAALGMAVADAMNGEKDAWHIAVIGDGALTGGMAVEALNHAGTYKDGIKLLIIVNDNDCSISPSVGALNHHLAKLVSGHAFSSARNFSKRALKPLPKLWNLFKSMEQRTVNFVAPHSTLFSAFDLNYYGPVDGHDIANLITVLRNIKALDGPMVLHVVTKKGKGYAPAEENPTLYHGVGKFDPEKGIVEKKPDPLHPTYTEVFSRWVCDMAAADERLYAITPAMREGSGLVEFEKRFPERYRDVAIAEQHAVTFAAGLATSGIKPVVAIYSSFAQRAYDQILHDVAIQNLPVMFAIDRGGLVGADGETHQGVFDIAYLRSIPNMTIMTPSDENECRKMLTTAFKMDTPAAVRYPRGKGPGVLQDEGLETLEIGKARVIRESAKQNKRVAILAFGLMVSRMREVAEKLDATLVDMRFVKPLDREMLAQMAATHDLLCTVEDGVAAGGAGSGVLEALSEMGMDVPVLVLGIKDRFIPQGTIDELMRENELDTTSVLRRIEEALLIRSFVDLKPHNTMAVSAKARYFAEVTDRRELELVLDFARRENIEPFILGGGSNLLIASHLVNRLVIKMNMKGFEARTDEKIVKVGAGESWHETVRRVLDLGWGGPENLALIPGTVGGAVVQNIGAYGAEVAQFVRSVEVFDPQTSLVRTLTNEECDFGYRHSVFKTQAGSKWIVLAVELAFDSQWSANLSYKELALGFKDSQETTPQAIFEAVVAARSRKLPDPKVLPSAGSFFKNPVVTREVFQQLLEQFPSIVHYPLSGGREKLAAGWLIDQAGLKGMRHGFAGTYEKQALVLVNHDGAADGQALLDFASFIQNTVEEKFGVRLEPEPVVLK
;
A
#
# COMPACT_ATOMS: atom_id res chain seq x y z
N MET A 1 -28.57 -39.03 1.52
CA MET A 1 -27.77 -37.87 1.99
C MET A 1 -26.30 -38.21 1.79
N ARG A 2 -25.50 -37.34 1.14
CA ARG A 2 -24.06 -37.57 0.90
C ARG A 2 -23.30 -37.67 2.23
N LEU A 3 -22.26 -38.50 2.30
CA LEU A 3 -21.40 -38.64 3.48
C LEU A 3 -20.63 -37.35 3.78
N LEU A 4 -20.13 -36.69 2.73
CA LEU A 4 -19.35 -35.45 2.83
C LEU A 4 -20.09 -34.35 3.61
N ASN A 5 -21.41 -34.24 3.43
CA ASN A 5 -22.25 -33.26 4.12
C ASN A 5 -22.34 -33.47 5.66
N ARG A 6 -21.80 -34.59 6.18
CA ARG A 6 -21.77 -34.91 7.60
C ARG A 6 -20.39 -34.68 8.23
N ILE A 7 -19.39 -34.26 7.44
CA ILE A 7 -18.00 -34.09 7.88
C ILE A 7 -17.69 -32.60 7.98
N HIS A 8 -17.67 -32.07 9.20
CA HIS A 8 -17.32 -30.67 9.47
C HIS A 8 -15.97 -30.56 10.19
N SER A 9 -15.43 -31.67 10.69
CA SER A 9 -14.15 -31.73 11.39
C SER A 9 -13.48 -33.10 11.22
N PRO A 10 -12.17 -33.22 11.51
CA PRO A 10 -11.50 -34.52 11.56
C PRO A 10 -12.14 -35.50 12.56
N LYS A 11 -12.80 -34.98 13.62
CA LYS A 11 -13.52 -35.82 14.60
C LYS A 11 -14.73 -36.52 13.97
N ASP A 12 -15.40 -35.91 13.01
CA ASP A 12 -16.54 -36.53 12.32
C ASP A 12 -16.09 -37.63 11.36
N LEU A 13 -14.94 -37.43 10.71
CA LEU A 13 -14.32 -38.44 9.85
C LEU A 13 -14.03 -39.74 10.61
N LYS A 14 -13.52 -39.64 11.84
CA LYS A 14 -13.21 -40.80 12.71
C LYS A 14 -14.44 -41.60 13.15
N LYS A 15 -15.67 -41.06 13.02
CA LYS A 15 -16.92 -41.77 13.31
C LYS A 15 -17.33 -42.73 12.19
N LEU A 16 -16.76 -42.58 11.00
CA LEU A 16 -17.04 -43.48 9.86
C LEU A 16 -16.28 -44.80 10.00
N SER A 17 -16.89 -45.88 9.52
CA SER A 17 -16.18 -47.15 9.37
C SER A 17 -15.26 -47.09 8.14
N VAL A 18 -14.13 -47.80 8.21
CA VAL A 18 -13.12 -47.84 7.12
C VAL A 18 -13.75 -48.17 5.74
N PRO A 19 -14.69 -49.12 5.60
CA PRO A 19 -15.34 -49.40 4.31
C PRO A 19 -16.15 -48.24 3.71
N MET A 20 -16.51 -47.21 4.49
CA MET A 20 -17.23 -46.04 4.00
C MET A 20 -16.30 -44.98 3.40
N LEU A 21 -14.99 -45.02 3.70
CA LEU A 21 -14.04 -43.99 3.29
C LEU A 21 -13.82 -43.90 1.77
N PRO A 22 -13.80 -45.00 0.98
CA PRO A 22 -13.75 -44.91 -0.48
C PRO A 22 -14.93 -44.15 -1.07
N THR A 23 -16.14 -44.31 -0.51
CA THR A 23 -17.33 -43.56 -0.92
C THR A 23 -17.16 -42.06 -0.62
N LEU A 24 -16.65 -41.71 0.56
CA LEU A 24 -16.36 -40.31 0.92
C LEU A 24 -15.29 -39.70 -0.02
N ALA A 25 -14.25 -40.46 -0.36
CA ALA A 25 -13.21 -40.02 -1.30
C ALA A 25 -13.78 -39.66 -2.67
N ARG A 26 -14.71 -40.46 -3.20
CA ARG A 26 -15.43 -40.16 -4.45
C ARG A 26 -16.24 -38.87 -4.33
N GLU A 27 -17.01 -38.70 -3.26
CA GLU A 27 -17.83 -37.50 -3.05
C GLU A 27 -16.97 -36.22 -2.92
N ILE A 28 -15.81 -36.29 -2.27
CA ILE A 28 -14.84 -35.18 -2.19
C ILE A 28 -14.33 -34.79 -3.58
N ARG A 29 -13.98 -35.76 -4.42
CA ARG A 29 -13.52 -35.51 -5.80
C ARG A 29 -14.59 -34.86 -6.65
N GLU A 30 -15.82 -35.36 -6.59
CA GLU A 30 -16.96 -34.79 -7.31
C GLU A 30 -17.21 -33.34 -6.90
N PHE A 31 -17.22 -33.06 -5.58
CA PHE A 31 -17.36 -31.70 -5.06
C PHE A 31 -16.21 -30.79 -5.50
N MET A 32 -14.97 -31.31 -5.47
CA MET A 32 -13.78 -30.56 -5.86
C MET A 32 -13.83 -30.14 -7.33
N VAL A 33 -14.18 -31.06 -8.24
CA VAL A 33 -14.34 -30.75 -9.67
C VAL A 33 -15.45 -29.72 -9.88
N ASP A 34 -16.62 -29.91 -9.26
CA ASP A 34 -17.74 -28.96 -9.37
C ASP A 34 -17.37 -27.56 -8.85
N SER A 35 -16.68 -27.47 -7.71
CA SER A 35 -16.35 -26.17 -7.13
C SER A 35 -15.21 -25.48 -7.88
N VAL A 36 -14.12 -26.19 -8.18
CA VAL A 36 -12.94 -25.62 -8.83
C VAL A 36 -13.24 -25.24 -10.28
N SER A 37 -14.19 -25.89 -10.95
CA SER A 37 -14.62 -25.47 -12.29
C SER A 37 -15.26 -24.08 -12.32
N LYS A 38 -15.81 -23.61 -11.19
CA LYS A 38 -16.46 -22.30 -11.04
C LYS A 38 -15.49 -21.20 -10.60
N THR A 39 -14.45 -21.54 -9.85
CA THR A 39 -13.54 -20.58 -9.21
C THR A 39 -12.11 -20.60 -9.78
N GLY A 40 -11.70 -21.70 -10.41
CA GLY A 40 -10.30 -22.00 -10.71
C GLY A 40 -9.54 -22.51 -9.48
N GLY A 41 -8.34 -23.07 -9.68
CA GLY A 41 -7.62 -23.74 -8.59
C GLY A 41 -6.59 -24.77 -9.03
N HIS A 42 -5.99 -25.44 -8.05
CA HIS A 42 -5.05 -26.53 -8.25
C HIS A 42 -5.78 -27.87 -8.20
N LEU A 43 -6.24 -28.35 -9.36
CA LEU A 43 -7.18 -29.48 -9.43
C LEU A 43 -6.46 -30.84 -9.43
N ALA A 44 -5.57 -31.08 -10.39
CA ALA A 44 -5.01 -32.42 -10.60
C ALA A 44 -4.19 -32.92 -9.39
N SER A 45 -3.40 -32.03 -8.76
CA SER A 45 -2.65 -32.32 -7.53
C SER A 45 -3.57 -32.69 -6.36
N SER A 46 -4.62 -31.91 -6.15
CA SER A 46 -5.56 -32.11 -5.05
C SER A 46 -6.40 -33.38 -5.19
N LEU A 47 -6.78 -33.76 -6.42
CA LEU A 47 -7.50 -35.01 -6.70
C LEU A 47 -6.68 -36.26 -6.37
N GLY A 48 -5.38 -36.24 -6.65
CA GLY A 48 -4.47 -37.34 -6.34
C GLY A 48 -4.27 -37.56 -4.85
N ALA A 49 -4.29 -36.49 -4.04
CA ALA A 49 -4.00 -36.54 -2.61
C ALA A 49 -5.21 -36.86 -1.70
N VAL A 50 -6.42 -37.04 -2.26
CA VAL A 50 -7.67 -37.23 -1.48
C VAL A 50 -7.58 -38.41 -0.50
N ASP A 51 -7.17 -39.58 -0.99
CA ASP A 51 -7.17 -40.82 -0.21
C ASP A 51 -6.13 -40.76 0.93
N LEU A 52 -4.91 -40.27 0.61
CA LEU A 52 -3.86 -40.02 1.60
C LEU A 52 -4.32 -39.04 2.67
N THR A 53 -4.98 -37.95 2.27
CA THR A 53 -5.48 -36.93 3.20
C THR A 53 -6.56 -37.48 4.13
N LEU A 54 -7.46 -38.32 3.61
CA LEU A 54 -8.45 -39.03 4.43
C LEU A 54 -7.77 -39.96 5.44
N ALA A 55 -6.80 -40.77 5.00
CA ALA A 55 -6.07 -41.68 5.88
C ALA A 55 -5.32 -40.93 7.00
N LEU A 56 -4.67 -39.81 6.67
CA LEU A 56 -3.99 -38.94 7.63
C LEU A 56 -4.92 -38.41 8.71
N HIS A 57 -6.02 -37.75 8.32
CA HIS A 57 -6.99 -37.21 9.29
C HIS A 57 -7.75 -38.29 10.05
N TYR A 58 -7.86 -39.51 9.51
CA TYR A 58 -8.43 -40.64 10.22
C TYR A 58 -7.50 -41.15 11.34
N VAL A 59 -6.19 -41.25 11.08
CA VAL A 59 -5.20 -41.81 12.04
C VAL A 59 -4.66 -40.77 13.02
N PHE A 60 -4.38 -39.56 12.56
CA PHE A 60 -3.80 -38.47 13.35
C PHE A 60 -4.87 -37.50 13.86
N ASN A 61 -4.56 -36.77 14.92
CA ASN A 61 -5.45 -35.91 15.67
C ASN A 61 -5.12 -34.44 15.42
N SER A 62 -5.34 -33.95 14.19
CA SER A 62 -5.21 -32.52 13.91
C SER A 62 -6.27 -31.71 14.69
N PRO A 63 -5.93 -30.55 15.31
CA PRO A 63 -4.68 -29.79 15.18
C PRO A 63 -3.59 -30.11 16.22
N TYR A 64 -3.80 -31.09 17.10
CA TYR A 64 -2.77 -31.52 18.05
C TYR A 64 -1.56 -32.09 17.30
N ASP A 65 -1.80 -33.12 16.46
CA ASP A 65 -0.81 -33.57 15.48
C ASP A 65 -0.69 -32.53 14.34
N LYS A 66 0.55 -32.15 13.99
CA LYS A 66 0.85 -31.13 12.96
C LYS A 66 0.97 -31.79 11.60
N ILE A 67 0.12 -31.38 10.66
CA ILE A 67 0.16 -31.85 9.27
C ILE A 67 0.51 -30.67 8.37
N ILE A 68 1.61 -30.79 7.64
CA ILE A 68 2.13 -29.76 6.74
C ILE A 68 2.15 -30.36 5.33
N PHE A 69 1.43 -29.72 4.40
CA PHE A 69 1.46 -30.08 2.99
C PHE A 69 2.47 -29.20 2.27
N ASP A 70 3.56 -29.77 1.75
CA ASP A 70 4.58 -29.03 0.99
C ASP A 70 3.98 -28.40 -0.28
N VAL A 71 4.32 -27.16 -0.62
CA VAL A 71 3.59 -26.31 -1.59
C VAL A 71 2.13 -26.04 -1.17
N GLY A 72 1.36 -27.06 -0.77
CA GLY A 72 -0.01 -26.90 -0.28
C GLY A 72 -1.09 -26.92 -1.38
N HIS A 73 -0.70 -26.87 -2.64
CA HIS A 73 -1.59 -26.96 -3.81
C HIS A 73 -2.37 -28.29 -3.92
N GLN A 74 -2.02 -29.31 -3.12
CA GLN A 74 -2.67 -30.61 -3.01
C GLN A 74 -3.60 -30.71 -1.78
N ALA A 75 -3.78 -29.63 -1.03
CA ALA A 75 -4.44 -29.65 0.28
C ALA A 75 -5.94 -29.32 0.25
N TYR A 76 -6.62 -29.36 -0.91
CA TYR A 76 -8.05 -29.03 -0.95
C TYR A 76 -8.92 -30.00 -0.15
N ALA A 77 -8.64 -31.30 -0.20
CA ALA A 77 -9.30 -32.28 0.67
C ALA A 77 -9.06 -31.99 2.16
N HIS A 78 -7.84 -31.53 2.51
CA HIS A 78 -7.51 -31.14 3.87
C HIS A 78 -8.37 -29.97 4.33
N LYS A 79 -8.53 -28.93 3.51
CA LYS A 79 -9.40 -27.77 3.82
C LYS A 79 -10.87 -28.19 3.98
N MET A 80 -11.37 -29.06 3.10
CA MET A 80 -12.76 -29.57 3.19
C MET A 80 -13.01 -30.33 4.50
N LEU A 81 -12.09 -31.22 4.89
CA LEU A 81 -12.22 -32.06 6.10
C LEU A 81 -12.02 -31.29 7.41
N THR A 82 -11.59 -30.04 7.34
CA THR A 82 -11.26 -29.18 8.49
C THR A 82 -12.17 -27.95 8.55
N GLY A 83 -13.44 -28.13 8.16
CA GLY A 83 -14.51 -27.16 8.39
C GLY A 83 -14.63 -26.04 7.34
N ARG A 84 -13.87 -26.09 6.25
CA ARG A 84 -13.83 -25.00 5.24
C ARG A 84 -14.54 -25.33 3.93
N MET A 85 -15.28 -26.43 3.85
CA MET A 85 -15.97 -26.84 2.62
C MET A 85 -16.88 -25.74 2.03
N ASP A 86 -17.69 -25.06 2.86
CA ASP A 86 -18.62 -24.03 2.40
C ASP A 86 -17.94 -22.74 1.89
N GLN A 87 -16.65 -22.58 2.18
CA GLN A 87 -15.84 -21.45 1.74
C GLN A 87 -15.23 -21.66 0.34
N PHE A 88 -15.32 -22.86 -0.24
CA PHE A 88 -14.75 -23.14 -1.56
C PHE A 88 -15.36 -22.29 -2.70
N LYS A 89 -16.55 -21.72 -2.49
CA LYS A 89 -17.14 -20.73 -3.40
C LYS A 89 -16.33 -19.43 -3.54
N THR A 90 -15.44 -19.15 -2.58
CA THR A 90 -14.52 -17.99 -2.58
C THR A 90 -13.06 -18.40 -2.77
N LEU A 91 -12.79 -19.66 -3.15
CA LEU A 91 -11.43 -20.17 -3.37
C LEU A 91 -10.66 -19.27 -4.35
N ARG A 92 -9.49 -18.79 -3.90
CA ARG A 92 -8.55 -17.91 -4.63
C ARG A 92 -9.12 -16.55 -5.08
N GLN A 93 -10.28 -16.17 -4.54
CA GLN A 93 -10.88 -14.87 -4.79
C GLN A 93 -10.42 -13.86 -3.75
N TYR A 94 -10.57 -12.57 -4.08
CA TYR A 94 -10.23 -11.46 -3.19
C TYR A 94 -10.97 -11.59 -1.85
N HIS A 95 -10.21 -11.52 -0.74
CA HIS A 95 -10.67 -11.81 0.63
C HIS A 95 -11.34 -13.19 0.85
N GLY A 96 -11.14 -14.13 -0.07
CA GLY A 96 -11.68 -15.48 -0.02
C GLY A 96 -10.72 -16.53 0.56
N LEU A 97 -11.07 -17.80 0.39
CA LEU A 97 -10.26 -18.95 0.83
C LEU A 97 -8.95 -19.01 0.03
N SER A 98 -7.80 -19.18 0.70
CA SER A 98 -6.51 -19.30 0.01
C SER A 98 -6.42 -20.58 -0.82
N GLY A 99 -5.66 -20.52 -1.92
CA GLY A 99 -5.29 -21.69 -2.71
C GLY A 99 -4.33 -22.64 -1.99
N PHE A 100 -3.78 -22.24 -0.85
CA PHE A 100 -2.76 -22.97 -0.09
C PHE A 100 -3.08 -22.95 1.42
N PRO A 101 -2.53 -23.86 2.24
CA PRO A 101 -2.61 -23.78 3.70
C PRO A 101 -2.06 -22.46 4.22
N LYS A 102 -2.81 -21.80 5.11
CA LYS A 102 -2.46 -20.51 5.70
C LYS A 102 -2.80 -20.52 7.19
N ARG A 103 -1.80 -20.30 8.05
CA ARG A 103 -1.96 -20.33 9.51
C ARG A 103 -3.09 -19.43 10.03
N GLY A 104 -3.23 -18.24 9.44
CA GLY A 104 -4.29 -17.30 9.79
C GLY A 104 -5.70 -17.70 9.31
N GLU A 105 -5.81 -18.75 8.49
CA GLU A 105 -7.09 -19.26 7.95
C GLU A 105 -7.65 -20.44 8.76
N SER A 106 -6.79 -21.29 9.35
CA SER A 106 -7.22 -22.44 10.16
C SER A 106 -6.13 -22.92 11.12
N GLU A 107 -6.54 -23.37 12.31
CA GLU A 107 -5.66 -24.07 13.26
C GLU A 107 -5.08 -25.39 12.70
N HIS A 108 -5.73 -25.96 11.68
CA HIS A 108 -5.29 -27.17 11.01
C HIS A 108 -4.16 -26.94 9.99
N ASP A 109 -3.96 -25.69 9.57
CA ASP A 109 -2.87 -25.28 8.68
C ASP A 109 -1.64 -24.95 9.54
N ALA A 110 -1.00 -25.99 10.10
CA ALA A 110 0.06 -25.84 11.11
C ALA A 110 1.21 -24.91 10.67
N PHE A 111 1.56 -24.96 9.38
CA PHE A 111 2.54 -24.09 8.73
C PHE A 111 2.00 -23.60 7.38
N GLY A 112 2.31 -22.35 7.01
CA GLY A 112 1.94 -21.79 5.71
C GLY A 112 2.92 -22.24 4.64
N THR A 113 2.43 -22.82 3.54
CA THR A 113 3.26 -23.37 2.46
C THR A 113 2.78 -22.88 1.10
N ALA A 114 3.70 -22.79 0.14
CA ALA A 114 3.46 -22.40 -1.25
C ALA A 114 4.73 -22.60 -2.07
N HIS A 115 5.80 -21.88 -1.73
CA HIS A 115 7.13 -22.26 -2.18
C HIS A 115 7.42 -23.69 -1.70
N SER A 116 8.06 -24.47 -2.56
CA SER A 116 8.29 -25.90 -2.32
C SER A 116 9.38 -26.15 -1.29
N SER A 117 9.52 -27.41 -0.88
CA SER A 117 10.68 -27.96 -0.17
C SER A 117 10.86 -27.44 1.26
N THR A 118 9.88 -26.73 1.80
CA THR A 118 9.93 -26.15 3.15
C THR A 118 9.34 -27.05 4.24
N SER A 119 8.51 -28.03 3.87
CA SER A 119 7.70 -28.78 4.83
C SER A 119 8.51 -29.62 5.82
N ILE A 120 9.59 -30.25 5.37
CA ILE A 120 10.44 -31.10 6.22
C ILE A 120 11.15 -30.26 7.28
N SER A 121 11.77 -29.15 6.87
CA SER A 121 12.41 -28.20 7.81
C SER A 121 11.41 -27.68 8.85
N ALA A 122 10.22 -27.29 8.40
CA ALA A 122 9.18 -26.78 9.30
C ALA A 122 8.67 -27.85 10.27
N ALA A 123 8.39 -29.06 9.79
CA ALA A 123 7.92 -30.17 10.62
C ALA A 123 8.99 -30.58 11.64
N LEU A 124 10.26 -30.66 11.23
CA LEU A 124 11.38 -30.95 12.13
C LEU A 124 11.51 -29.89 13.23
N GLY A 125 11.48 -28.60 12.86
CA GLY A 125 11.56 -27.51 13.83
C GLY A 125 10.41 -27.52 14.85
N MET A 126 9.19 -27.82 14.41
CA MET A 126 8.05 -28.02 15.33
C MET A 126 8.25 -29.22 16.24
N ALA A 127 8.73 -30.35 15.71
CA ALA A 127 8.98 -31.55 16.50
C ALA A 127 10.02 -31.34 17.60
N VAL A 128 11.08 -30.59 17.30
CA VAL A 128 12.11 -30.20 18.28
C VAL A 128 11.52 -29.27 19.33
N ALA A 129 10.70 -28.29 18.94
CA ALA A 129 10.07 -27.36 19.87
C ALA A 129 9.11 -28.06 20.85
N ASP A 130 8.27 -28.96 20.35
CA ASP A 130 7.34 -29.73 21.19
C ASP A 130 8.11 -30.65 22.17
N ALA A 131 9.17 -31.32 21.70
CA ALA A 131 10.04 -32.12 22.55
C ALA A 131 10.70 -31.28 23.68
N MET A 132 11.14 -30.06 23.39
CA MET A 132 11.68 -29.12 24.39
C MET A 132 10.63 -28.68 25.43
N ASN A 133 9.36 -28.59 25.02
CA ASN A 133 8.23 -28.26 25.89
C ASN A 133 7.69 -29.47 26.68
N GLY A 134 8.33 -30.64 26.54
CA GLY A 134 7.88 -31.88 27.18
C GLY A 134 6.70 -32.56 26.48
N GLU A 135 6.28 -32.06 25.31
CA GLU A 135 5.25 -32.67 24.47
C GLU A 135 5.88 -33.74 23.58
N LYS A 136 5.73 -35.00 23.98
CA LYS A 136 6.39 -36.15 23.34
C LYS A 136 5.45 -37.01 22.50
N ASP A 137 4.15 -36.72 22.53
CA ASP A 137 3.13 -37.55 21.88
C ASP A 137 2.58 -36.96 20.59
N ALA A 138 2.77 -35.65 20.37
CA ALA A 138 2.40 -34.98 19.13
C ALA A 138 3.21 -35.45 17.93
N TRP A 139 2.52 -35.84 16.85
CA TRP A 139 3.16 -36.18 15.57
C TRP A 139 3.31 -34.97 14.66
N HIS A 140 4.45 -34.90 14.00
CA HIS A 140 4.81 -33.85 13.05
C HIS A 140 4.95 -34.47 11.67
N ILE A 141 4.11 -34.08 10.73
CA ILE A 141 3.93 -34.79 9.47
C ILE A 141 4.15 -33.83 8.30
N ALA A 142 5.18 -34.10 7.49
CA ALA A 142 5.45 -33.38 6.25
C ALA A 142 5.00 -34.23 5.05
N VAL A 143 4.00 -33.77 4.30
CA VAL A 143 3.55 -34.40 3.05
C VAL A 143 4.19 -33.67 1.88
N ILE A 144 5.22 -34.26 1.28
CA ILE A 144 6.04 -33.66 0.24
C ILE A 144 5.90 -34.43 -1.08
N GLY A 145 5.73 -33.72 -2.20
CA GLY A 145 5.73 -34.34 -3.53
C GLY A 145 7.13 -34.73 -4.00
N ASP A 146 7.23 -35.68 -4.92
CA ASP A 146 8.49 -36.11 -5.55
C ASP A 146 9.27 -34.94 -6.17
N GLY A 147 8.59 -34.06 -6.92
CA GLY A 147 9.20 -32.84 -7.45
C GLY A 147 9.76 -31.90 -6.37
N ALA A 148 9.02 -31.68 -5.28
CA ALA A 148 9.45 -30.80 -4.19
C ALA A 148 10.62 -31.39 -3.38
N LEU A 149 10.77 -32.71 -3.36
CA LEU A 149 11.90 -33.40 -2.72
C LEU A 149 13.24 -33.09 -3.40
N THR A 150 13.22 -32.64 -4.66
CA THR A 150 14.44 -32.29 -5.42
C THR A 150 15.10 -30.98 -4.96
N GLY A 151 14.38 -30.13 -4.21
CA GLY A 151 14.92 -28.86 -3.74
C GLY A 151 15.99 -29.03 -2.67
N GLY A 152 17.05 -28.23 -2.75
CA GLY A 152 18.21 -28.30 -1.84
C GLY A 152 17.82 -28.26 -0.36
N MET A 153 16.89 -27.37 0.00
CA MET A 153 16.37 -27.25 1.37
C MET A 153 15.75 -28.56 1.90
N ALA A 154 15.06 -29.34 1.06
CA ALA A 154 14.49 -30.62 1.48
C ALA A 154 15.60 -31.65 1.78
N VAL A 155 16.67 -31.65 0.97
CA VAL A 155 17.83 -32.53 1.17
C VAL A 155 18.60 -32.17 2.43
N GLU A 156 18.82 -30.88 2.68
CA GLU A 156 19.41 -30.38 3.93
C GLU A 156 18.57 -30.78 5.15
N ALA A 157 17.25 -30.67 5.05
CA ALA A 157 16.32 -31.05 6.11
C ALA A 157 16.31 -32.56 6.37
N LEU A 158 16.38 -33.40 5.34
CA LEU A 158 16.53 -34.85 5.48
C LEU A 158 17.81 -35.20 6.24
N ASN A 159 18.92 -34.56 5.86
CA ASN A 159 20.21 -34.75 6.52
C ASN A 159 20.15 -34.36 8.00
N HIS A 160 19.53 -33.22 8.32
CA HIS A 160 19.35 -32.78 9.70
C HIS A 160 18.39 -33.68 10.49
N ALA A 161 17.29 -34.12 9.89
CA ALA A 161 16.36 -35.04 10.54
C ALA A 161 17.07 -36.35 10.98
N GLY A 162 18.01 -36.84 10.18
CA GLY A 162 18.82 -38.03 10.48
C GLY A 162 19.61 -37.98 11.80
N THR A 163 19.89 -36.77 12.32
CA THR A 163 20.62 -36.60 13.60
C THR A 163 19.76 -36.91 14.82
N TYR A 164 18.44 -36.93 14.68
CA TYR A 164 17.51 -37.21 15.76
C TYR A 164 17.12 -38.69 15.72
N LYS A 165 17.67 -39.52 16.61
CA LYS A 165 17.33 -40.95 16.68
C LYS A 165 16.12 -41.24 17.54
N ASP A 166 15.94 -40.45 18.59
CA ASP A 166 14.87 -40.54 19.57
C ASP A 166 14.44 -39.13 20.04
N GLY A 167 13.39 -39.07 20.85
CA GLY A 167 12.91 -37.82 21.47
C GLY A 167 12.02 -36.94 20.60
N ILE A 168 11.88 -37.23 19.30
CA ILE A 168 10.93 -36.55 18.40
C ILE A 168 10.11 -37.56 17.57
N LYS A 169 8.88 -37.16 17.22
CA LYS A 169 7.97 -37.93 16.34
C LYS A 169 7.75 -37.17 15.04
N LEU A 170 8.54 -37.53 14.02
CA LEU A 170 8.54 -36.92 12.69
C LEU A 170 8.22 -37.97 11.62
N LEU A 171 7.22 -37.70 10.79
CA LEU A 171 6.86 -38.51 9.62
C LEU A 171 6.95 -37.68 8.34
N ILE A 172 7.82 -38.09 7.44
CA ILE A 172 7.97 -37.51 6.10
C ILE A 172 7.25 -38.44 5.12
N ILE A 173 6.20 -37.96 4.48
CA ILE A 173 5.45 -38.72 3.48
C ILE A 173 5.83 -38.19 2.10
N VAL A 174 6.51 -39.02 1.32
CA VAL A 174 6.80 -38.75 -0.09
C VAL A 174 5.59 -39.18 -0.90
N ASN A 175 4.83 -38.20 -1.41
CA ASN A 175 3.70 -38.39 -2.32
C ASN A 175 4.20 -38.39 -3.77
N ASP A 176 4.66 -39.55 -4.23
CA ASP A 176 5.22 -39.76 -5.56
C ASP A 176 4.10 -39.96 -6.58
N ASN A 177 4.03 -39.07 -7.57
CA ASN A 177 3.13 -39.19 -8.72
C ASN A 177 3.86 -39.06 -10.07
N ASP A 178 5.19 -39.22 -10.06
CA ASP A 178 6.09 -39.11 -11.23
C ASP A 178 5.95 -37.77 -11.99
N CYS A 179 5.56 -36.71 -11.29
CA CYS A 179 5.22 -35.42 -11.91
C CYS A 179 5.42 -34.23 -10.97
N SER A 180 6.03 -33.15 -11.49
CA SER A 180 6.08 -31.84 -10.86
C SER A 180 4.93 -30.96 -11.40
N ILE A 181 5.21 -29.90 -12.18
CA ILE A 181 4.27 -29.31 -13.15
C ILE A 181 4.51 -29.98 -14.52
N SER A 182 5.78 -29.98 -14.93
CA SER A 182 6.33 -30.78 -16.02
C SER A 182 6.62 -32.22 -15.54
N PRO A 183 6.93 -33.17 -16.44
CA PRO A 183 7.43 -34.48 -16.04
C PRO A 183 8.60 -34.34 -15.05
N SER A 184 8.64 -35.19 -14.02
CA SER A 184 9.69 -35.13 -13.00
C SER A 184 11.07 -35.44 -13.61
N VAL A 185 12.07 -34.60 -13.32
CA VAL A 185 13.44 -34.74 -13.85
C VAL A 185 14.47 -34.91 -12.73
N GLY A 186 15.64 -35.48 -13.05
CA GLY A 186 16.76 -35.65 -12.12
C GLY A 186 16.94 -37.07 -11.58
N ALA A 187 18.15 -37.36 -11.09
CA ALA A 187 18.55 -38.70 -10.67
C ALA A 187 17.70 -39.22 -9.49
N LEU A 188 17.28 -38.33 -8.58
CA LEU A 188 16.42 -38.67 -7.45
C LEU A 188 15.10 -39.31 -7.91
N ASN A 189 14.45 -38.72 -8.90
CA ASN A 189 13.19 -39.22 -9.46
C ASN A 189 13.39 -40.57 -10.15
N HIS A 190 14.47 -40.75 -10.91
CA HIS A 190 14.82 -42.06 -11.48
C HIS A 190 15.04 -43.15 -10.40
N HIS A 191 15.61 -42.79 -9.25
CA HIS A 191 15.78 -43.71 -8.13
C HIS A 191 14.44 -44.09 -7.49
N LEU A 192 13.53 -43.14 -7.30
CA LEU A 192 12.16 -43.41 -6.81
C LEU A 192 11.39 -44.31 -7.79
N ALA A 193 11.39 -44.00 -9.09
CA ALA A 193 10.76 -44.80 -10.13
C ALA A 193 11.30 -46.25 -10.20
N LYS A 194 12.60 -46.45 -9.96
CA LYS A 194 13.21 -47.80 -9.84
C LYS A 194 12.69 -48.58 -8.63
N LEU A 195 12.46 -47.92 -7.49
CA LEU A 195 11.89 -48.56 -6.30
C LEU A 195 10.44 -48.99 -6.55
N VAL A 196 9.65 -48.17 -7.25
CA VAL A 196 8.26 -48.48 -7.63
C VAL A 196 8.21 -49.68 -8.60
N SER A 197 9.01 -49.66 -9.66
CA SER A 197 9.04 -50.74 -10.67
C SER A 197 9.59 -52.06 -10.12
N GLY A 198 10.59 -52.04 -9.24
CA GLY A 198 11.11 -53.24 -8.58
C GLY A 198 10.06 -53.95 -7.71
N HIS A 199 9.18 -53.19 -7.04
CA HIS A 199 8.09 -53.75 -6.25
C HIS A 199 6.99 -54.37 -7.13
N ALA A 200 6.62 -53.73 -8.24
CA ALA A 200 5.68 -54.28 -9.23
C ALA A 200 6.18 -55.60 -9.84
N PHE A 201 7.48 -55.71 -10.13
CA PHE A 201 8.11 -56.93 -10.63
C PHE A 201 8.09 -58.06 -9.58
N SER A 202 8.25 -57.74 -8.29
CA SER A 202 8.16 -58.71 -7.20
C SER A 202 6.73 -59.25 -6.98
N SER A 203 5.71 -58.39 -7.12
CA SER A 203 4.30 -58.75 -7.05
C SER A 203 3.86 -59.65 -8.22
N ALA A 204 4.35 -59.39 -9.43
CA ALA A 204 4.14 -60.27 -10.59
C ALA A 204 4.81 -61.64 -10.39
N ARG A 205 6.00 -61.69 -9.78
CA ARG A 205 6.71 -62.94 -9.47
C ARG A 205 5.98 -63.79 -8.42
N ASN A 206 5.30 -63.17 -7.46
CA ASN A 206 4.49 -63.88 -6.46
C ASN A 206 3.18 -64.46 -7.03
N PHE A 207 2.70 -63.96 -8.17
CA PHE A 207 1.56 -64.57 -8.88
C PHE A 207 1.94 -65.92 -9.51
N SER A 208 3.18 -66.06 -9.99
CA SER A 208 3.69 -67.32 -10.57
C SER A 208 3.88 -68.46 -9.55
N LYS A 209 3.97 -68.14 -8.25
CA LYS A 209 4.14 -69.14 -7.18
C LYS A 209 2.84 -69.78 -6.66
N ARG A 210 1.66 -69.33 -7.12
CA ARG A 210 0.36 -69.94 -6.74
C ARG A 210 -0.05 -71.14 -7.60
N ALA A 211 0.77 -71.56 -8.56
CA ALA A 211 0.47 -72.65 -9.49
C ALA A 211 1.10 -74.01 -9.14
N LEU A 212 1.41 -74.31 -7.87
CA LEU A 212 1.86 -75.64 -7.44
C LEU A 212 1.22 -76.04 -6.10
N LYS A 213 0.48 -77.16 -6.09
CA LYS A 213 0.02 -77.94 -4.92
C LYS A 213 0.44 -79.41 -5.12
N PRO A 214 0.44 -80.28 -4.09
CA PRO A 214 0.67 -80.09 -2.64
C PRO A 214 1.66 -81.13 -2.04
N LEU A 215 2.21 -80.89 -0.83
CA LEU A 215 2.72 -81.97 0.04
C LEU A 215 2.43 -81.67 1.55
N PRO A 216 1.88 -82.62 2.34
CA PRO A 216 1.25 -82.34 3.65
C PRO A 216 2.16 -82.49 4.89
N LYS A 217 3.48 -82.32 4.78
CA LYS A 217 4.41 -82.59 5.92
C LYS A 217 5.22 -81.40 6.46
N LEU A 218 4.99 -80.17 5.98
CA LEU A 218 5.70 -78.96 6.45
C LEU A 218 4.89 -78.09 7.43
N TRP A 219 3.63 -78.45 7.72
CA TRP A 219 2.70 -77.58 8.45
C TRP A 219 3.02 -77.38 9.95
N ASN A 220 3.75 -78.32 10.59
CA ASN A 220 4.03 -78.24 12.02
C ASN A 220 5.36 -77.53 12.38
N LEU A 221 6.23 -77.28 11.40
CA LEU A 221 7.45 -76.47 11.58
C LEU A 221 7.21 -74.97 11.34
N PHE A 222 6.12 -74.61 10.65
CA PHE A 222 5.78 -73.21 10.35
C PHE A 222 5.04 -72.50 11.50
N LYS A 223 4.37 -73.24 12.39
CA LYS A 223 3.49 -72.64 13.41
C LYS A 223 4.20 -71.99 14.61
N SER A 224 5.52 -72.18 14.77
CA SER A 224 6.31 -71.57 15.84
C SER A 224 7.15 -70.36 15.40
N MET A 225 7.09 -69.98 14.11
CA MET A 225 7.79 -68.80 13.57
C MET A 225 6.86 -67.62 13.23
N GLU A 226 5.55 -67.74 13.44
CA GLU A 226 4.56 -66.80 12.91
C GLU A 226 3.98 -65.82 13.96
N GLN A 227 4.55 -65.73 15.17
CA GLN A 227 4.01 -64.84 16.21
C GLN A 227 4.87 -63.66 16.65
N ARG A 228 6.13 -63.53 16.23
CA ARG A 228 6.93 -62.33 16.51
C ARG A 228 8.05 -62.15 15.50
N THR A 229 7.75 -61.58 14.33
CA THR A 229 8.62 -60.73 13.50
C THR A 229 7.96 -60.51 12.14
N VAL A 230 7.23 -59.41 11.98
CA VAL A 230 7.15 -58.80 10.65
C VAL A 230 8.44 -57.98 10.51
N ASN A 231 9.56 -58.67 10.24
CA ASN A 231 10.75 -57.99 9.79
C ASN A 231 10.49 -57.53 8.35
N PHE A 232 10.00 -56.29 8.23
CA PHE A 232 10.17 -55.49 7.02
C PHE A 232 11.69 -55.29 6.87
N VAL A 233 12.33 -56.13 6.06
CA VAL A 233 13.72 -55.92 5.68
C VAL A 233 13.71 -54.75 4.70
N ALA A 234 13.96 -53.54 5.21
CA ALA A 234 14.34 -52.43 4.37
C ALA A 234 15.56 -52.88 3.54
N PRO A 235 15.57 -52.71 2.20
CA PRO A 235 16.80 -52.88 1.44
C PRO A 235 17.87 -51.99 2.08
N HIS A 236 19.02 -52.56 2.45
CA HIS A 236 20.13 -51.86 3.14
C HIS A 236 20.78 -50.69 2.35
N SER A 237 20.16 -50.23 1.27
CA SER A 237 20.69 -49.16 0.42
C SER A 237 19.57 -48.37 -0.27
N THR A 238 18.65 -47.79 0.51
CA THR A 238 17.78 -46.71 0.00
C THR A 238 18.44 -45.36 0.25
N LEU A 239 18.13 -44.33 -0.55
CA LEU A 239 18.65 -42.98 -0.35
C LEU A 239 18.38 -42.47 1.09
N PHE A 240 17.20 -42.76 1.62
CA PHE A 240 16.79 -42.32 2.96
C PHE A 240 17.57 -43.03 4.07
N SER A 241 17.99 -44.28 3.83
CA SER A 241 18.90 -44.98 4.75
C SER A 241 20.28 -44.32 4.81
N ALA A 242 20.73 -43.65 3.74
CA ALA A 242 21.98 -42.88 3.77
C ALA A 242 21.86 -41.58 4.60
N PHE A 243 20.64 -41.04 4.71
CA PHE A 243 20.29 -40.01 5.70
C PHE A 243 19.91 -40.59 7.06
N ASP A 244 20.12 -41.90 7.25
CA ASP A 244 19.99 -42.50 8.57
C ASP A 244 18.53 -42.46 9.11
N LEU A 245 17.57 -42.44 8.16
CA LEU A 245 16.12 -42.43 8.36
C LEU A 245 15.48 -43.79 8.06
N ASN A 246 14.47 -44.14 8.85
CA ASN A 246 13.68 -45.35 8.63
C ASN A 246 12.76 -45.18 7.42
N TYR A 247 12.85 -46.07 6.44
CA TYR A 247 12.09 -45.99 5.19
C TYR A 247 11.03 -47.09 5.07
N TYR A 248 9.82 -46.72 4.68
CA TYR A 248 8.69 -47.60 4.45
C TYR A 248 8.06 -47.33 3.07
N GLY A 249 7.76 -48.38 2.31
CA GLY A 249 7.10 -48.29 1.00
C GLY A 249 7.97 -48.78 -0.17
N PRO A 250 7.54 -48.55 -1.43
CA PRO A 250 6.37 -47.78 -1.83
C PRO A 250 5.04 -48.47 -1.47
N VAL A 251 4.02 -47.70 -1.10
CA VAL A 251 2.64 -48.17 -0.87
C VAL A 251 1.65 -47.50 -1.84
N ASP A 252 0.57 -48.20 -2.21
CA ASP A 252 -0.49 -47.62 -3.04
C ASP A 252 -1.24 -46.53 -2.27
N GLY A 253 -1.14 -45.30 -2.76
CA GLY A 253 -1.76 -44.11 -2.19
C GLY A 253 -3.27 -44.02 -2.38
N HIS A 254 -3.87 -44.94 -3.14
CA HIS A 254 -5.32 -45.01 -3.36
C HIS A 254 -6.01 -46.17 -2.62
N ASP A 255 -5.25 -47.00 -1.88
CA ASP A 255 -5.80 -47.99 -0.96
C ASP A 255 -5.91 -47.42 0.46
N ILE A 256 -7.02 -46.73 0.74
CA ILE A 256 -7.26 -46.07 2.04
C ILE A 256 -7.15 -47.06 3.21
N ALA A 257 -7.63 -48.30 3.06
CA ALA A 257 -7.62 -49.28 4.14
C ALA A 257 -6.19 -49.73 4.48
N ASN A 258 -5.37 -49.96 3.45
CA ASN A 258 -3.96 -50.26 3.63
C ASN A 258 -3.19 -49.05 4.20
N LEU A 259 -3.43 -47.84 3.68
CA LEU A 259 -2.82 -46.60 4.21
C LEU A 259 -3.10 -46.42 5.71
N ILE A 260 -4.34 -46.60 6.16
CA ILE A 260 -4.70 -46.52 7.58
C ILE A 260 -3.93 -47.57 8.40
N THR A 261 -3.79 -48.78 7.88
CA THR A 261 -3.04 -49.85 8.55
C THR A 261 -1.57 -49.48 8.69
N VAL A 262 -0.93 -49.04 7.62
CA VAL A 262 0.48 -48.63 7.60
C VAL A 262 0.71 -47.43 8.53
N LEU A 263 -0.13 -46.39 8.45
CA LEU A 263 0.00 -45.19 9.28
C LEU A 263 -0.20 -45.49 10.77
N ARG A 264 -1.10 -46.42 11.13
CA ARG A 264 -1.24 -46.88 12.53
C ARG A 264 -0.01 -47.62 13.03
N ASN A 265 0.61 -48.43 12.18
CA ASN A 265 1.85 -49.12 12.53
C ASN A 265 2.98 -48.13 12.73
N ILE A 266 3.15 -47.15 11.82
CA ILE A 266 4.13 -46.06 11.95
C ILE A 266 3.90 -45.26 13.23
N LYS A 267 2.63 -44.93 13.54
CA LYS A 267 2.26 -44.17 14.74
C LYS A 267 2.68 -44.85 16.06
N ALA A 268 2.91 -46.16 16.04
CA ALA A 268 3.36 -46.95 17.19
C ALA A 268 4.89 -47.05 17.32
N LEU A 269 5.64 -46.43 16.39
CA LEU A 269 7.10 -46.39 16.38
C LEU A 269 7.61 -45.02 16.80
N ASP A 270 8.90 -44.94 17.12
CA ASP A 270 9.59 -43.72 17.53
C ASP A 270 10.65 -43.28 16.49
N GLY A 271 10.97 -41.99 16.53
CA GLY A 271 12.00 -41.37 15.70
C GLY A 271 11.50 -40.93 14.32
N PRO A 272 12.36 -40.27 13.54
CA PRO A 272 12.07 -39.81 12.19
C PRO A 272 11.88 -40.96 11.19
N MET A 273 10.83 -40.87 10.38
CA MET A 273 10.47 -41.88 9.39
C MET A 273 10.12 -41.29 8.04
N VAL A 274 10.33 -42.06 6.99
CA VAL A 274 9.90 -41.78 5.62
C VAL A 274 8.90 -42.83 5.17
N LEU A 275 7.72 -42.40 4.73
CA LEU A 275 6.72 -43.23 4.06
C LEU A 275 6.62 -42.81 2.59
N HIS A 276 6.94 -43.71 1.68
CA HIS A 276 6.79 -43.50 0.24
C HIS A 276 5.43 -44.00 -0.24
N VAL A 277 4.60 -43.07 -0.70
CA VAL A 277 3.23 -43.29 -1.17
C VAL A 277 3.16 -42.96 -2.66
N VAL A 278 2.66 -43.89 -3.47
CA VAL A 278 2.49 -43.71 -4.93
C VAL A 278 1.06 -43.30 -5.22
N THR A 279 0.85 -42.14 -5.85
CA THR A 279 -0.48 -41.64 -6.26
C THR A 279 -0.55 -41.37 -7.76
N LYS A 280 -1.78 -41.20 -8.26
CA LYS A 280 -2.08 -40.77 -9.62
C LYS A 280 -2.60 -39.34 -9.60
N LYS A 281 -1.89 -38.43 -10.28
CA LYS A 281 -2.34 -37.05 -10.48
C LYS A 281 -3.65 -37.03 -11.28
N GLY A 282 -4.61 -36.20 -10.87
CA GLY A 282 -5.94 -36.12 -11.49
C GLY A 282 -6.94 -37.21 -11.07
N LYS A 283 -6.58 -38.12 -10.16
CA LYS A 283 -7.39 -39.30 -9.80
C LYS A 283 -8.87 -39.00 -9.60
N GLY A 284 -9.71 -39.74 -10.33
CA GLY A 284 -11.18 -39.71 -10.27
C GLY A 284 -11.85 -38.71 -11.20
N TYR A 285 -11.08 -37.98 -12.01
CA TYR A 285 -11.59 -37.16 -13.10
C TYR A 285 -10.80 -37.43 -14.39
N ALA A 286 -11.37 -38.22 -15.30
CA ALA A 286 -10.68 -38.76 -16.46
C ALA A 286 -9.89 -37.70 -17.28
N PRO A 287 -10.44 -36.51 -17.58
CA PRO A 287 -9.67 -35.48 -18.30
C PRO A 287 -8.39 -35.03 -17.58
N ALA A 288 -8.41 -34.95 -16.25
CA ALA A 288 -7.22 -34.59 -15.46
C ALA A 288 -6.26 -35.77 -15.27
N GLU A 289 -6.73 -37.02 -15.33
CA GLU A 289 -5.85 -38.19 -15.35
C GLU A 289 -5.12 -38.34 -16.68
N GLU A 290 -5.75 -37.97 -17.79
CA GLU A 290 -5.20 -38.04 -19.15
C GLU A 290 -4.23 -36.87 -19.42
N ASN A 291 -4.55 -35.65 -18.95
CA ASN A 291 -3.71 -34.47 -19.13
C ASN A 291 -3.48 -33.72 -17.80
N PRO A 292 -2.67 -34.27 -16.87
CA PRO A 292 -2.47 -33.69 -15.54
C PRO A 292 -1.78 -32.32 -15.55
N THR A 293 -1.01 -32.01 -16.60
CA THR A 293 -0.35 -30.71 -16.76
C THR A 293 -1.38 -29.61 -17.09
N LEU A 294 -2.28 -29.86 -18.04
CA LEU A 294 -3.37 -28.92 -18.38
C LEU A 294 -4.30 -28.65 -17.18
N TYR A 295 -4.53 -29.69 -16.35
CA TYR A 295 -5.38 -29.62 -15.17
C TYR A 295 -4.64 -29.29 -13.86
N HIS A 296 -3.34 -28.93 -13.92
CA HIS A 296 -2.57 -28.59 -12.72
C HIS A 296 -3.10 -27.31 -12.06
N GLY A 297 -3.13 -26.20 -12.82
CA GLY A 297 -3.65 -24.90 -12.38
C GLY A 297 -4.70 -24.40 -13.38
N VAL A 298 -5.97 -24.46 -13.01
CA VAL A 298 -7.09 -24.25 -13.94
C VAL A 298 -7.80 -22.93 -13.68
N GLY A 299 -8.29 -22.31 -14.77
CA GLY A 299 -9.30 -21.27 -14.71
C GLY A 299 -10.71 -21.88 -14.62
N LYS A 300 -11.74 -21.09 -14.93
CA LYS A 300 -13.11 -21.61 -15.05
C LYS A 300 -13.22 -22.53 -16.26
N PHE A 301 -13.91 -23.66 -16.10
CA PHE A 301 -14.13 -24.63 -17.18
C PHE A 301 -15.47 -25.36 -16.99
N ASP A 302 -15.91 -26.09 -18.01
CA ASP A 302 -17.11 -26.92 -17.96
C ASP A 302 -16.71 -28.34 -17.51
N PRO A 303 -17.18 -28.84 -16.35
CA PRO A 303 -16.82 -30.18 -15.86
C PRO A 303 -17.12 -31.32 -16.83
N GLU A 304 -18.18 -31.22 -17.63
CA GLU A 304 -18.59 -32.26 -18.57
C GLU A 304 -17.76 -32.26 -19.84
N LYS A 305 -17.36 -31.06 -20.31
CA LYS A 305 -16.57 -30.90 -21.55
C LYS A 305 -15.06 -30.86 -21.31
N GLY A 306 -14.64 -30.57 -20.08
CA GLY A 306 -13.26 -30.30 -19.74
C GLY A 306 -12.76 -28.91 -20.15
N ILE A 307 -11.44 -28.73 -20.14
CA ILE A 307 -10.78 -27.50 -20.56
C ILE A 307 -10.65 -27.51 -22.08
N VAL A 308 -11.29 -26.56 -22.73
CA VAL A 308 -11.11 -26.32 -24.16
C VAL A 308 -9.96 -25.32 -24.32
N GLU A 309 -8.84 -25.78 -24.86
CA GLU A 309 -7.70 -24.91 -25.16
C GLU A 309 -8.11 -23.81 -26.13
N LYS A 310 -7.88 -22.56 -25.73
CA LYS A 310 -8.07 -21.42 -26.63
C LYS A 310 -6.89 -21.34 -27.57
N LYS A 311 -7.16 -21.10 -28.85
CA LYS A 311 -6.09 -20.80 -29.80
C LYS A 311 -5.33 -19.55 -29.34
N PRO A 312 -3.99 -19.51 -29.51
CA PRO A 312 -3.22 -18.30 -29.26
C PRO A 312 -3.83 -17.11 -30.00
N ASP A 313 -3.86 -15.97 -29.32
CA ASP A 313 -4.31 -14.70 -29.90
C ASP A 313 -3.05 -13.95 -30.39
N PRO A 314 -2.70 -14.04 -31.69
CA PRO A 314 -1.47 -13.44 -32.19
C PRO A 314 -1.44 -11.92 -32.06
N LEU A 315 -2.61 -11.25 -31.93
CA LEU A 315 -2.72 -9.81 -31.74
C LEU A 315 -2.45 -9.38 -30.31
N HIS A 316 -2.67 -10.25 -29.32
CA HIS A 316 -2.45 -9.96 -27.91
C HIS A 316 -1.78 -11.14 -27.21
N PRO A 317 -0.49 -11.42 -27.52
CA PRO A 317 0.24 -12.47 -26.86
C PRO A 317 0.51 -12.11 -25.41
N THR A 318 0.69 -13.14 -24.59
CA THR A 318 1.24 -13.01 -23.25
C THR A 318 2.74 -12.71 -23.31
N TYR A 319 3.29 -12.07 -22.29
CA TYR A 319 4.73 -11.86 -22.20
C TYR A 319 5.53 -13.18 -22.25
N THR A 320 4.98 -14.26 -21.70
CA THR A 320 5.54 -15.61 -21.82
C THR A 320 5.60 -16.10 -23.27
N GLU A 321 4.56 -15.84 -24.08
CA GLU A 321 4.57 -16.16 -25.51
C GLU A 321 5.58 -15.30 -26.28
N VAL A 322 5.73 -14.02 -25.92
CA VAL A 322 6.77 -13.14 -26.49
C VAL A 322 8.16 -13.71 -26.21
N PHE A 323 8.45 -14.06 -24.95
CA PHE A 323 9.70 -14.70 -24.55
C PHE A 323 9.91 -16.03 -25.30
N SER A 324 8.87 -16.87 -25.37
CA SER A 324 8.92 -18.19 -26.03
C SER A 324 9.32 -18.11 -27.50
N ARG A 325 8.76 -17.14 -28.24
CA ARG A 325 9.14 -16.87 -29.63
C ARG A 325 10.57 -16.33 -29.70
N TRP A 326 10.87 -15.30 -28.90
CA TRP A 326 12.18 -14.67 -28.87
C TRP A 326 13.32 -15.65 -28.57
N VAL A 327 13.18 -16.51 -27.56
CA VAL A 327 14.26 -17.44 -27.16
C VAL A 327 14.56 -18.44 -28.27
N CYS A 328 13.55 -18.87 -29.03
CA CYS A 328 13.74 -19.73 -30.19
C CYS A 328 14.40 -19.00 -31.36
N ASP A 329 14.00 -17.75 -31.64
CA ASP A 329 14.57 -16.93 -32.70
C ASP A 329 16.04 -16.59 -32.40
N MET A 330 16.33 -16.18 -31.16
CA MET A 330 17.68 -15.87 -30.71
C MET A 330 18.58 -17.10 -30.74
N ALA A 331 18.08 -18.27 -30.35
CA ALA A 331 18.86 -19.50 -30.41
C ALA A 331 19.11 -19.97 -31.84
N ALA A 332 18.23 -19.66 -32.79
CA ALA A 332 18.50 -19.87 -34.21
C ALA A 332 19.59 -18.91 -34.74
N ALA A 333 19.71 -17.72 -34.16
CA ALA A 333 20.69 -16.71 -34.55
C ALA A 333 22.06 -16.84 -33.83
N ASP A 334 22.08 -17.36 -32.60
CA ASP A 334 23.30 -17.53 -31.80
C ASP A 334 23.36 -18.93 -31.19
N GLU A 335 24.38 -19.70 -31.61
CA GLU A 335 24.58 -21.09 -31.16
C GLU A 335 24.92 -21.19 -29.66
N ARG A 336 25.42 -20.10 -29.06
CA ARG A 336 25.83 -20.06 -27.64
C ARG A 336 24.67 -19.94 -26.67
N LEU A 337 23.44 -19.65 -27.14
CA LEU A 337 22.29 -19.55 -26.24
C LEU A 337 21.99 -20.90 -25.60
N TYR A 338 21.91 -20.92 -24.26
CA TYR A 338 21.52 -22.10 -23.49
C TYR A 338 20.39 -21.77 -22.52
N ALA A 339 19.21 -22.39 -22.65
CA ALA A 339 18.05 -22.09 -21.80
C ALA A 339 17.98 -23.03 -20.59
N ILE A 340 17.78 -22.44 -19.41
CA ILE A 340 17.70 -23.15 -18.13
C ILE A 340 16.38 -22.79 -17.46
N THR A 341 15.70 -23.77 -16.87
CA THR A 341 14.52 -23.52 -16.03
C THR A 341 14.50 -24.46 -14.81
N PRO A 342 14.08 -23.98 -13.63
CA PRO A 342 13.88 -24.83 -12.47
C PRO A 342 12.44 -25.39 -12.44
N ALA A 343 12.18 -26.49 -13.15
CA ALA A 343 10.88 -27.19 -13.22
C ALA A 343 9.67 -26.37 -13.75
N MET A 344 9.93 -25.26 -14.46
CA MET A 344 8.89 -24.34 -14.95
C MET A 344 8.84 -24.28 -16.48
N ARG A 345 8.99 -25.42 -17.16
CA ARG A 345 9.02 -25.51 -18.64
C ARG A 345 7.79 -24.87 -19.30
N GLU A 346 6.59 -25.31 -18.93
CA GLU A 346 5.34 -24.77 -19.50
C GLU A 346 5.09 -23.35 -19.02
N GLY A 347 5.31 -23.10 -17.72
CA GLY A 347 5.08 -21.81 -17.09
C GLY A 347 5.91 -20.67 -17.70
N SER A 348 7.15 -20.97 -18.09
CA SER A 348 8.11 -20.04 -18.68
C SER A 348 8.15 -20.12 -20.22
N GLY A 349 7.26 -20.88 -20.86
CA GLY A 349 7.16 -20.91 -22.33
C GLY A 349 8.32 -21.60 -23.06
N LEU A 350 9.00 -22.57 -22.44
CA LEU A 350 10.16 -23.25 -23.04
C LEU A 350 9.84 -24.56 -23.78
N VAL A 351 8.56 -24.93 -23.89
CA VAL A 351 8.12 -26.18 -24.54
C VAL A 351 8.61 -26.28 -25.99
N GLU A 352 8.48 -25.21 -26.77
CA GLU A 352 8.93 -25.21 -28.17
C GLU A 352 10.45 -25.14 -28.28
N PHE A 353 11.11 -24.45 -27.35
CA PHE A 353 12.56 -24.36 -27.30
C PHE A 353 13.19 -25.74 -27.07
N GLU A 354 12.71 -26.50 -26.09
CA GLU A 354 13.21 -27.86 -25.81
C GLU A 354 13.07 -28.77 -27.05
N LYS A 355 11.94 -28.69 -27.77
CA LYS A 355 11.72 -29.50 -28.97
C LYS A 355 12.70 -29.16 -30.09
N ARG A 356 12.97 -27.87 -30.30
CA ARG A 356 13.83 -27.38 -31.39
C ARG A 356 15.31 -27.46 -31.06
N PHE A 357 15.68 -27.28 -29.79
CA PHE A 357 17.06 -27.16 -29.32
C PHE A 357 17.32 -28.01 -28.05
N PRO A 358 17.06 -29.33 -28.07
CA PRO A 358 17.12 -30.18 -26.88
C PRO A 358 18.50 -30.20 -26.20
N GLU A 359 19.59 -30.13 -26.98
CA GLU A 359 20.96 -30.12 -26.45
C GLU A 359 21.33 -28.80 -25.74
N ARG A 360 20.56 -27.74 -25.98
CA ARG A 360 20.77 -26.39 -25.41
C ARG A 360 19.73 -26.01 -24.36
N TYR A 361 19.01 -27.01 -23.85
CA TYR A 361 17.98 -26.87 -22.84
C TYR A 361 18.33 -27.68 -21.59
N ARG A 362 18.03 -27.13 -20.41
CA ARG A 362 18.10 -27.88 -19.16
C ARG A 362 16.97 -27.52 -18.20
N ASP A 363 16.22 -28.53 -17.79
CA ASP A 363 15.43 -28.50 -16.56
C ASP A 363 16.27 -29.02 -15.40
N VAL A 364 16.43 -28.22 -14.35
CA VAL A 364 17.22 -28.56 -13.16
C VAL A 364 16.36 -29.02 -11.98
N ALA A 365 15.09 -29.38 -12.23
CA ALA A 365 14.09 -29.64 -11.20
C ALA A 365 13.81 -28.40 -10.33
N ILE A 366 13.22 -28.54 -9.14
CA ILE A 366 12.89 -27.39 -8.27
C ILE A 366 14.14 -26.97 -7.47
N ALA A 367 15.15 -26.49 -8.18
CA ALA A 367 16.46 -26.13 -7.63
C ALA A 367 16.96 -24.80 -8.19
N GLU A 368 16.29 -23.70 -7.83
CA GLU A 368 16.59 -22.34 -8.32
C GLU A 368 18.05 -21.93 -8.05
N GLN A 369 18.58 -22.26 -6.87
CA GLN A 369 19.99 -22.01 -6.52
C GLN A 369 20.92 -22.68 -7.53
N HIS A 370 20.71 -23.97 -7.79
CA HIS A 370 21.52 -24.73 -8.75
C HIS A 370 21.35 -24.19 -10.18
N ALA A 371 20.14 -23.78 -10.59
CA ALA A 371 19.90 -23.20 -11.91
C ALA A 371 20.84 -22.02 -12.20
N VAL A 372 21.01 -21.13 -11.22
CA VAL A 372 21.83 -19.92 -11.35
C VAL A 372 23.32 -20.24 -11.34
N THR A 373 23.81 -21.06 -10.40
CA THR A 373 25.23 -21.44 -10.37
C THR A 373 25.62 -22.31 -11.57
N PHE A 374 24.71 -23.16 -12.06
CA PHE A 374 24.91 -23.91 -13.30
C PHE A 374 25.05 -22.98 -14.50
N ALA A 375 24.19 -21.95 -14.60
CA ALA A 375 24.33 -20.90 -15.60
C ALA A 375 25.69 -20.18 -15.48
N ALA A 376 26.11 -19.80 -14.28
CA ALA A 376 27.42 -19.19 -14.04
C ALA A 376 28.55 -20.08 -14.58
N GLY A 377 28.52 -21.38 -14.29
CA GLY A 377 29.48 -22.35 -14.82
C GLY A 377 29.52 -22.38 -16.35
N LEU A 378 28.37 -22.43 -17.01
CA LEU A 378 28.29 -22.35 -18.48
C LEU A 378 28.88 -21.03 -19.02
N ALA A 379 28.56 -19.90 -18.37
CA ALA A 379 29.04 -18.58 -18.76
C ALA A 379 30.57 -18.48 -18.70
N THR A 380 31.21 -19.11 -17.71
CA THR A 380 32.69 -19.15 -17.63
C THR A 380 33.35 -19.86 -18.81
N SER A 381 32.59 -20.69 -19.53
CA SER A 381 33.06 -21.50 -20.67
C SER A 381 32.56 -20.96 -22.02
N GLY A 382 32.14 -19.70 -22.10
CA GLY A 382 31.80 -19.02 -23.35
C GLY A 382 30.38 -19.29 -23.88
N ILE A 383 29.55 -20.00 -23.12
CA ILE A 383 28.11 -20.16 -23.39
C ILE A 383 27.37 -18.91 -22.86
N LYS A 384 26.27 -18.51 -23.49
CA LYS A 384 25.42 -17.40 -23.04
C LYS A 384 24.10 -17.94 -22.46
N PRO A 385 24.04 -18.20 -21.14
CA PRO A 385 22.87 -18.83 -20.54
C PRO A 385 21.72 -17.84 -20.33
N VAL A 386 20.49 -18.34 -20.53
CA VAL A 386 19.24 -17.67 -20.20
C VAL A 386 18.55 -18.48 -19.10
N VAL A 387 18.48 -17.91 -17.90
CA VAL A 387 17.74 -18.50 -16.77
C VAL A 387 16.32 -17.96 -16.80
N ALA A 388 15.37 -18.81 -17.22
CA ALA A 388 13.94 -18.51 -17.21
C ALA A 388 13.34 -18.91 -15.85
N ILE A 389 12.97 -17.92 -15.06
CA ILE A 389 12.59 -18.08 -13.65
C ILE A 389 11.51 -17.06 -13.27
N TYR A 390 10.63 -17.40 -12.33
CA TYR A 390 9.67 -16.42 -11.83
C TYR A 390 10.33 -15.49 -10.81
N SER A 391 9.88 -14.23 -10.73
CA SER A 391 10.36 -13.25 -9.73
C SER A 391 10.31 -13.81 -8.30
N SER A 392 9.19 -14.44 -7.92
CA SER A 392 9.01 -15.01 -6.57
C SER A 392 10.00 -16.16 -6.29
N PHE A 393 10.33 -16.97 -7.29
CA PHE A 393 11.24 -18.11 -7.13
C PHE A 393 12.71 -17.71 -7.20
N ALA A 394 13.05 -16.66 -7.95
CA ALA A 394 14.38 -16.08 -7.98
C ALA A 394 14.86 -15.58 -6.60
N GLN A 395 13.94 -15.29 -5.67
CA GLN A 395 14.26 -14.99 -4.27
C GLN A 395 15.09 -16.11 -3.61
N ARG A 396 14.83 -17.37 -3.97
CA ARG A 396 15.58 -18.52 -3.43
C ARG A 396 17.03 -18.57 -3.93
N ALA A 397 17.31 -17.97 -5.09
CA ALA A 397 18.63 -17.94 -5.71
C ALA A 397 19.35 -16.60 -5.51
N TYR A 398 18.90 -15.74 -4.58
CA TYR A 398 19.45 -14.39 -4.39
C TYR A 398 20.97 -14.40 -4.21
N ASP A 399 21.49 -15.29 -3.35
CA ASP A 399 22.92 -15.41 -3.10
C ASP A 399 23.69 -15.87 -4.34
N GLN A 400 23.15 -16.80 -5.14
CA GLN A 400 23.81 -17.27 -6.36
C GLN A 400 23.82 -16.19 -7.45
N ILE A 401 22.78 -15.36 -7.53
CA ILE A 401 22.75 -14.19 -8.43
C ILE A 401 23.83 -13.18 -8.00
N LEU A 402 23.95 -12.91 -6.71
CA LEU A 402 24.92 -11.96 -6.18
C LEU A 402 26.35 -12.50 -6.27
N HIS A 403 26.62 -13.62 -5.60
CA HIS A 403 27.95 -14.16 -5.39
C HIS A 403 28.49 -14.85 -6.65
N ASP A 404 27.74 -15.81 -7.20
CA ASP A 404 28.26 -16.67 -8.28
C ASP A 404 28.23 -15.97 -9.63
N VAL A 405 27.28 -15.06 -9.86
CA VAL A 405 27.13 -14.36 -11.14
C VAL A 405 27.69 -12.94 -11.08
N ALA A 406 27.20 -12.09 -10.19
CA ALA A 406 27.47 -10.65 -10.28
C ALA A 406 28.89 -10.24 -9.85
N ILE A 407 29.47 -10.86 -8.82
CA ILE A 407 30.87 -10.62 -8.43
C ILE A 407 31.82 -10.93 -9.60
N GLN A 408 31.54 -12.02 -10.31
CA GLN A 408 32.33 -12.44 -11.48
C GLN A 408 31.94 -11.72 -12.77
N ASN A 409 30.94 -10.83 -12.73
CA ASN A 409 30.39 -10.09 -13.86
C ASN A 409 30.03 -10.99 -15.06
N LEU A 410 29.50 -12.18 -14.79
CA LEU A 410 29.23 -13.18 -15.84
C LEU A 410 28.01 -12.82 -16.67
N PRO A 411 28.02 -13.10 -17.99
CA PRO A 411 26.93 -12.79 -18.92
C PRO A 411 25.73 -13.75 -18.79
N VAL A 412 25.18 -13.86 -17.58
CA VAL A 412 23.95 -14.59 -17.32
C VAL A 412 22.77 -13.67 -17.49
N MET A 413 21.86 -14.04 -18.39
CA MET A 413 20.60 -13.34 -18.57
C MET A 413 19.50 -14.00 -17.72
N PHE A 414 18.81 -13.20 -16.93
CA PHE A 414 17.64 -13.62 -16.16
C PHE A 414 16.37 -13.15 -16.88
N ALA A 415 15.61 -14.09 -17.43
CA ALA A 415 14.28 -13.84 -17.97
C ALA A 415 13.27 -14.05 -16.84
N ILE A 416 12.91 -12.95 -16.17
CA ILE A 416 12.13 -12.96 -14.93
C ILE A 416 10.65 -12.82 -15.28
N ASP A 417 9.95 -13.95 -15.36
CA ASP A 417 8.50 -13.98 -15.57
C ASP A 417 7.76 -13.72 -14.24
N ARG A 418 6.45 -13.46 -14.30
CA ARG A 418 5.59 -13.19 -13.13
C ARG A 418 6.15 -12.05 -12.26
N GLY A 419 6.80 -11.05 -12.88
CA GLY A 419 7.16 -9.80 -12.21
C GLY A 419 5.91 -9.00 -11.81
N GLY A 420 5.90 -8.47 -10.59
CA GLY A 420 4.79 -7.72 -10.04
C GLY A 420 3.67 -8.61 -9.48
N LEU A 421 2.43 -8.13 -9.60
CA LEU A 421 1.25 -8.82 -9.07
C LEU A 421 0.86 -10.03 -9.94
N VAL A 422 0.71 -11.20 -9.31
CA VAL A 422 0.37 -12.46 -10.00
C VAL A 422 -1.11 -12.86 -9.85
N GLY A 423 -1.83 -12.20 -8.94
CA GLY A 423 -3.25 -12.37 -8.71
C GLY A 423 -3.62 -13.53 -7.79
N ALA A 424 -4.34 -14.51 -8.33
CA ALA A 424 -5.05 -15.55 -7.57
C ALA A 424 -4.17 -16.53 -6.76
N ASP A 425 -2.84 -16.46 -6.90
CA ASP A 425 -1.89 -17.27 -6.12
C ASP A 425 -1.54 -16.62 -4.77
N GLY A 426 -1.86 -15.34 -4.59
CA GLY A 426 -1.75 -14.63 -3.32
C GLY A 426 -0.32 -14.39 -2.85
N GLU A 427 -0.18 -14.14 -1.55
CA GLU A 427 0.99 -13.53 -0.90
C GLU A 427 2.30 -14.22 -1.26
N THR A 428 2.25 -15.54 -1.38
CA THR A 428 3.42 -16.40 -1.52
C THR A 428 4.00 -16.40 -2.92
N HIS A 429 3.28 -15.90 -3.92
CA HIS A 429 3.71 -15.92 -5.33
C HIS A 429 3.85 -14.52 -5.92
N GLN A 430 3.53 -13.45 -5.18
CA GLN A 430 3.71 -12.09 -5.66
C GLN A 430 5.20 -11.86 -6.02
N GLY A 431 5.45 -11.45 -7.26
CA GLY A 431 6.77 -11.13 -7.78
C GLY A 431 7.14 -9.67 -7.59
N VAL A 432 6.84 -9.09 -6.42
CA VAL A 432 6.91 -7.64 -6.21
C VAL A 432 8.27 -7.16 -5.67
N PHE A 433 9.21 -8.06 -5.38
CA PHE A 433 10.45 -7.74 -4.66
C PHE A 433 11.73 -7.72 -5.52
N ASP A 434 11.69 -8.24 -6.75
CA ASP A 434 12.89 -8.42 -7.58
C ASP A 434 13.59 -7.12 -7.94
N ILE A 435 12.86 -6.04 -8.19
CA ILE A 435 13.46 -4.71 -8.35
C ILE A 435 14.29 -4.36 -7.11
N ALA A 436 13.71 -4.47 -5.92
CA ALA A 436 14.37 -4.05 -4.68
C ALA A 436 15.63 -4.87 -4.38
N TYR A 437 15.56 -6.21 -4.44
CA TYR A 437 16.72 -7.03 -4.11
C TYR A 437 17.78 -7.01 -5.21
N LEU A 438 17.42 -7.01 -6.50
CA LEU A 438 18.41 -7.00 -7.59
C LEU A 438 19.12 -5.65 -7.73
N ARG A 439 18.44 -4.53 -7.45
CA ARG A 439 19.00 -3.18 -7.66
C ARG A 439 20.25 -2.93 -6.82
N SER A 440 20.33 -3.55 -5.63
CA SER A 440 21.49 -3.45 -4.74
C SER A 440 22.73 -4.17 -5.26
N ILE A 441 22.58 -5.14 -6.18
CA ILE A 441 23.68 -5.99 -6.66
C ILE A 441 24.53 -5.22 -7.70
N PRO A 442 25.84 -5.01 -7.50
CA PRO A 442 26.73 -4.40 -8.49
C PRO A 442 26.72 -5.12 -9.84
N ASN A 443 27.10 -4.45 -10.92
CA ASN A 443 27.14 -4.96 -12.31
C ASN A 443 25.80 -5.36 -12.94
N MET A 444 24.75 -5.58 -12.15
CA MET A 444 23.43 -5.97 -12.65
C MET A 444 22.76 -4.85 -13.44
N THR A 445 22.27 -5.18 -14.64
CA THR A 445 21.35 -4.33 -15.42
C THR A 445 19.92 -4.84 -15.26
N ILE A 446 18.95 -3.95 -15.01
CA ILE A 446 17.56 -4.31 -14.74
C ILE A 446 16.64 -3.55 -15.70
N MET A 447 15.90 -4.31 -16.49
CA MET A 447 15.01 -3.85 -17.55
C MET A 447 13.55 -4.21 -17.25
N THR A 448 12.65 -3.25 -17.49
CA THR A 448 11.20 -3.34 -17.26
C THR A 448 10.46 -2.95 -18.56
N PRO A 449 10.09 -3.91 -19.42
CA PRO A 449 9.45 -3.62 -20.69
C PRO A 449 8.02 -3.11 -20.50
N SER A 450 7.67 -2.05 -21.23
CA SER A 450 6.34 -1.42 -21.19
C SER A 450 5.27 -2.17 -21.98
N ASP A 451 5.70 -2.93 -22.98
CA ASP A 451 4.86 -3.63 -23.95
C ASP A 451 5.62 -4.83 -24.55
N GLU A 452 4.94 -5.57 -25.43
CA GLU A 452 5.45 -6.78 -26.06
C GLU A 452 6.70 -6.52 -26.91
N ASN A 453 6.75 -5.39 -27.63
CA ASN A 453 7.88 -5.06 -28.49
C ASN A 453 9.11 -4.65 -27.67
N GLU A 454 8.91 -3.81 -26.65
CA GLU A 454 9.96 -3.47 -25.68
C GLU A 454 10.48 -4.73 -24.97
N CYS A 455 9.62 -5.69 -24.65
CA CYS A 455 10.05 -6.97 -24.07
C CYS A 455 11.03 -7.69 -24.99
N ARG A 456 10.69 -7.86 -26.27
CA ARG A 456 11.57 -8.49 -27.25
C ARG A 456 12.91 -7.76 -27.41
N LYS A 457 12.89 -6.42 -27.48
CA LYS A 457 14.12 -5.61 -27.60
C LYS A 457 14.98 -5.66 -26.34
N MET A 458 14.38 -5.65 -25.16
CA MET A 458 15.09 -5.78 -23.88
C MET A 458 15.68 -7.18 -23.69
N LEU A 459 14.94 -8.24 -24.04
CA LEU A 459 15.46 -9.61 -24.03
C LEU A 459 16.68 -9.72 -24.95
N THR A 460 16.60 -9.14 -26.15
CA THR A 460 17.72 -9.11 -27.09
C THR A 460 18.91 -8.30 -26.58
N THR A 461 18.64 -7.15 -25.98
CA THR A 461 19.68 -6.29 -25.37
C THR A 461 20.39 -7.04 -24.26
N ALA A 462 19.65 -7.60 -23.30
CA ALA A 462 20.18 -8.39 -22.19
C ALA A 462 21.04 -9.55 -22.65
N PHE A 463 20.57 -10.34 -23.63
CA PHE A 463 21.33 -11.47 -24.15
C PHE A 463 22.64 -11.04 -24.83
N LYS A 464 22.64 -9.91 -25.53
CA LYS A 464 23.83 -9.40 -26.22
C LYS A 464 24.86 -8.76 -25.29
N MET A 465 24.49 -8.40 -24.06
CA MET A 465 25.41 -7.89 -23.06
C MET A 465 26.40 -8.96 -22.58
N ASP A 466 27.60 -8.53 -22.21
CA ASP A 466 28.64 -9.40 -21.63
C ASP A 466 28.73 -9.27 -20.10
N THR A 467 27.64 -8.80 -19.48
CA THR A 467 27.47 -8.57 -18.03
C THR A 467 26.11 -9.13 -17.60
N PRO A 468 25.85 -9.37 -16.31
CA PRO A 468 24.56 -9.92 -15.90
C PRO A 468 23.42 -8.93 -16.11
N ALA A 469 22.31 -9.44 -16.61
CA ALA A 469 21.15 -8.63 -16.95
C ALA A 469 19.84 -9.36 -16.60
N ALA A 470 18.88 -8.62 -16.06
CA ALA A 470 17.55 -9.09 -15.74
C ALA A 470 16.51 -8.35 -16.57
N VAL A 471 15.62 -9.09 -17.23
CA VAL A 471 14.44 -8.56 -17.91
C VAL A 471 13.23 -9.11 -17.18
N ARG A 472 12.52 -8.24 -16.44
CA ARG A 472 11.33 -8.63 -15.67
C ARG A 472 10.06 -8.32 -16.44
N TYR A 473 9.13 -9.27 -16.55
CA TYR A 473 7.85 -9.05 -17.23
C TYR A 473 6.70 -9.71 -16.48
N PRO A 474 5.49 -9.13 -16.54
CA PRO A 474 4.38 -9.55 -15.71
C PRO A 474 3.69 -10.80 -16.26
N ARG A 475 2.88 -11.42 -15.39
CA ARG A 475 1.92 -12.44 -15.82
C ARG A 475 0.82 -11.79 -16.65
N GLY A 476 0.61 -12.30 -17.86
CA GLY A 476 -0.55 -11.94 -18.69
C GLY A 476 -0.15 -11.29 -20.01
N LYS A 477 -1.12 -10.59 -20.62
CA LYS A 477 -0.98 -9.91 -21.91
C LYS A 477 -0.46 -8.49 -21.72
N GLY A 478 0.26 -7.99 -22.72
CA GLY A 478 0.58 -6.57 -22.82
C GLY A 478 -0.54 -5.77 -23.50
N PRO A 479 -0.26 -4.53 -23.91
CA PRO A 479 -1.23 -3.65 -24.59
C PRO A 479 -1.55 -4.03 -26.04
N GLY A 480 -0.95 -5.10 -26.60
CA GLY A 480 -1.20 -5.55 -27.98
C GLY A 480 -0.44 -4.75 -29.03
N VAL A 481 0.76 -4.25 -28.71
CA VAL A 481 1.58 -3.50 -29.67
C VAL A 481 2.21 -4.46 -30.68
N LEU A 482 2.32 -4.01 -31.94
CA LEU A 482 3.00 -4.76 -32.99
C LEU A 482 4.45 -5.04 -32.59
N GLN A 483 4.83 -6.31 -32.65
CA GLN A 483 6.21 -6.74 -32.40
C GLN A 483 7.01 -6.65 -33.70
N ASP A 484 8.19 -6.08 -33.59
CA ASP A 484 9.22 -6.25 -34.61
C ASP A 484 9.72 -7.70 -34.57
N GLU A 485 9.89 -8.34 -35.74
CA GLU A 485 10.44 -9.69 -35.82
C GLU A 485 11.98 -9.69 -35.72
N GLY A 486 12.61 -8.51 -35.82
CA GLY A 486 14.05 -8.34 -35.67
C GLY A 486 14.61 -8.66 -34.28
N LEU A 487 15.93 -8.74 -34.22
CA LEU A 487 16.74 -8.90 -32.99
C LEU A 487 17.55 -7.64 -32.71
N GLU A 488 16.85 -6.50 -32.75
CA GLU A 488 17.40 -5.19 -32.45
C GLU A 488 17.61 -4.98 -30.95
N THR A 489 18.62 -4.19 -30.61
CA THR A 489 18.94 -3.80 -29.22
C THR A 489 18.47 -2.38 -28.94
N LEU A 490 18.29 -2.07 -27.66
CA LEU A 490 18.12 -0.72 -27.14
C LEU A 490 19.46 -0.17 -26.64
N GLU A 491 19.58 1.15 -26.57
CA GLU A 491 20.65 1.79 -25.82
C GLU A 491 20.44 1.58 -24.32
N ILE A 492 21.48 1.10 -23.62
CA ILE A 492 21.41 0.75 -22.20
C ILE A 492 21.22 2.02 -21.36
N GLY A 493 20.26 2.02 -20.45
CA GLY A 493 20.04 3.13 -19.52
C GLY A 493 19.41 4.37 -20.15
N LYS A 494 18.74 4.23 -21.30
CA LYS A 494 18.01 5.33 -21.95
C LYS A 494 16.49 5.16 -21.85
N ALA A 495 15.84 6.19 -21.33
CA ALA A 495 14.40 6.32 -21.22
C ALA A 495 13.78 6.87 -22.53
N ARG A 496 12.46 6.87 -22.61
CA ARG A 496 11.70 7.40 -23.76
C ARG A 496 10.51 8.24 -23.28
N VAL A 497 10.38 9.46 -23.80
CA VAL A 497 9.17 10.26 -23.61
C VAL A 497 8.03 9.69 -24.46
N ILE A 498 6.91 9.38 -23.83
CA ILE A 498 5.69 8.87 -24.48
C ILE A 498 4.71 10.01 -24.77
N ARG A 499 4.69 11.02 -23.89
CA ARG A 499 3.82 12.19 -23.99
C ARG A 499 4.49 13.36 -23.28
N GLU A 500 4.35 14.56 -23.82
CA GLU A 500 4.77 15.81 -23.17
C GLU A 500 3.55 16.61 -22.68
N SER A 501 3.71 17.29 -21.54
CA SER A 501 2.72 18.24 -21.02
C SER A 501 2.72 19.54 -21.81
N ALA A 502 1.55 20.10 -22.07
CA ALA A 502 1.42 21.45 -22.64
C ALA A 502 1.30 22.55 -21.56
N LYS A 503 1.19 22.18 -20.27
CA LYS A 503 1.03 23.12 -19.16
C LYS A 503 2.29 23.96 -18.93
N GLN A 504 2.06 25.19 -18.47
CA GLN A 504 3.12 26.12 -18.06
C GLN A 504 3.32 26.16 -16.54
N ASN A 505 2.34 25.67 -15.77
CA ASN A 505 2.33 25.66 -14.30
C ASN A 505 1.77 24.32 -13.80
N LYS A 506 2.17 23.91 -12.59
CA LYS A 506 1.79 22.61 -11.98
C LYS A 506 2.09 21.44 -12.93
N ARG A 507 3.25 21.47 -13.59
CA ARG A 507 3.72 20.45 -14.54
C ARG A 507 4.11 19.19 -13.78
N VAL A 508 3.58 18.05 -14.21
CA VAL A 508 3.88 16.73 -13.61
C VAL A 508 4.61 15.88 -14.64
N ALA A 509 5.68 15.19 -14.23
CA ALA A 509 6.27 14.11 -15.00
C ALA A 509 6.01 12.77 -14.31
N ILE A 510 5.34 11.87 -15.00
CA ILE A 510 5.12 10.49 -14.56
C ILE A 510 6.26 9.64 -15.12
N LEU A 511 7.10 9.12 -14.23
CA LEU A 511 8.22 8.22 -14.51
C LEU A 511 7.76 6.79 -14.28
N ALA A 512 7.30 6.13 -15.33
CA ALA A 512 6.68 4.81 -15.23
C ALA A 512 7.66 3.69 -15.61
N PHE A 513 7.59 2.59 -14.87
CA PHE A 513 8.42 1.39 -15.08
C PHE A 513 7.54 0.20 -15.51
N GLY A 514 7.91 -0.43 -16.62
CA GLY A 514 7.23 -1.63 -17.13
C GLY A 514 5.77 -1.38 -17.52
N LEU A 515 4.88 -2.32 -17.17
CA LEU A 515 3.45 -2.25 -17.51
C LEU A 515 2.75 -1.00 -16.97
N MET A 516 3.33 -0.31 -15.98
CA MET A 516 2.78 0.95 -15.48
C MET A 516 2.73 2.04 -16.56
N VAL A 517 3.57 1.97 -17.61
CA VAL A 517 3.52 2.93 -18.73
C VAL A 517 2.14 2.92 -19.41
N SER A 518 1.61 1.75 -19.75
CA SER A 518 0.29 1.66 -20.40
C SER A 518 -0.84 2.04 -19.44
N ARG A 519 -0.74 1.64 -18.17
CA ARG A 519 -1.72 1.98 -17.13
C ARG A 519 -1.77 3.48 -16.81
N MET A 520 -0.65 4.20 -16.96
CA MET A 520 -0.57 5.63 -16.65
C MET A 520 -0.95 6.55 -17.81
N ARG A 521 -1.28 6.02 -19.00
CA ARG A 521 -1.71 6.84 -20.15
C ARG A 521 -2.95 7.68 -19.83
N GLU A 522 -3.99 7.06 -19.27
CA GLU A 522 -5.22 7.77 -18.90
C GLU A 522 -4.98 8.84 -17.82
N VAL A 523 -4.10 8.55 -16.85
CA VAL A 523 -3.71 9.50 -15.80
C VAL A 523 -2.98 10.70 -16.43
N ALA A 524 -2.02 10.43 -17.32
CA ALA A 524 -1.25 11.46 -18.00
C ALA A 524 -2.13 12.34 -18.90
N GLU A 525 -3.13 11.77 -19.56
CA GLU A 525 -4.10 12.52 -20.35
C GLU A 525 -4.97 13.44 -19.48
N LYS A 526 -5.57 12.91 -18.41
CA LYS A 526 -6.46 13.67 -17.53
C LYS A 526 -5.75 14.82 -16.81
N LEU A 527 -4.48 14.65 -16.45
CA LEU A 527 -3.68 15.68 -15.80
C LEU A 527 -2.92 16.59 -16.77
N ASP A 528 -2.91 16.27 -18.07
CA ASP A 528 -1.94 16.81 -19.02
C ASP A 528 -0.50 16.72 -18.49
N ALA A 529 -0.08 15.52 -18.07
CA ALA A 529 1.26 15.25 -17.54
C ALA A 529 2.21 14.76 -18.65
N THR A 530 3.50 14.99 -18.47
CA THR A 530 4.53 14.27 -19.23
C THR A 530 4.54 12.82 -18.76
N LEU A 531 4.59 11.86 -19.68
CA LEU A 531 4.72 10.43 -19.38
C LEU A 531 6.03 9.92 -19.98
N VAL A 532 6.88 9.37 -19.13
CA VAL A 532 8.17 8.80 -19.50
C VAL A 532 8.15 7.30 -19.23
N ASP A 533 8.50 6.53 -20.25
CA ASP A 533 8.84 5.12 -20.14
C ASP A 533 10.31 5.04 -19.74
N MET A 534 10.55 4.73 -18.46
CA MET A 534 11.90 4.74 -17.91
C MET A 534 12.75 3.59 -18.41
N ARG A 535 12.13 2.48 -18.84
CA ARG A 535 12.72 1.24 -19.39
C ARG A 535 13.70 0.49 -18.49
N PHE A 536 14.67 1.19 -17.92
CA PHE A 536 15.74 0.67 -17.08
C PHE A 536 15.56 1.16 -15.66
N VAL A 537 15.51 0.22 -14.73
CA VAL A 537 15.64 0.50 -13.29
C VAL A 537 17.11 0.69 -12.92
N LYS A 538 18.00 -0.03 -13.62
CA LYS A 538 19.45 0.05 -13.42
C LYS A 538 20.18 -0.24 -14.73
N PRO A 539 21.08 0.64 -15.19
CA PRO A 539 21.24 2.03 -14.73
C PRO A 539 20.03 2.90 -15.08
N LEU A 540 19.74 3.91 -14.26
CA LEU A 540 18.72 4.93 -14.58
C LEU A 540 19.24 5.93 -15.61
N ASP A 541 18.34 6.46 -16.43
CA ASP A 541 18.65 7.57 -17.34
C ASP A 541 18.77 8.90 -16.58
N ARG A 542 19.99 9.22 -16.15
CA ARG A 542 20.27 10.43 -15.36
C ARG A 542 20.02 11.72 -16.15
N GLU A 543 20.21 11.71 -17.47
CA GLU A 543 19.97 12.89 -18.31
C GLU A 543 18.48 13.19 -18.38
N MET A 544 17.65 12.16 -18.63
CA MET A 544 16.20 12.29 -18.60
C MET A 544 15.71 12.74 -17.22
N LEU A 545 16.23 12.16 -16.14
CA LEU A 545 15.85 12.56 -14.78
C LEU A 545 16.20 14.02 -14.48
N ALA A 546 17.39 14.48 -14.85
CA ALA A 546 17.79 15.87 -14.68
C ALA A 546 16.89 16.82 -15.49
N GLN A 547 16.54 16.44 -16.73
CA GLN A 547 15.61 17.20 -17.56
C GLN A 547 14.23 17.31 -16.89
N MET A 548 13.63 16.18 -16.49
CA MET A 548 12.31 16.17 -15.85
C MET A 548 12.31 16.96 -14.53
N ALA A 549 13.35 16.82 -13.70
CA ALA A 549 13.48 17.57 -12.46
C ALA A 549 13.57 19.09 -12.69
N ALA A 550 14.25 19.52 -13.75
CA ALA A 550 14.41 20.94 -14.09
C ALA A 550 13.13 21.55 -14.70
N THR A 551 12.30 20.74 -15.38
CA THR A 551 11.15 21.23 -16.13
C THR A 551 9.79 20.94 -15.50
N HIS A 552 9.72 20.29 -14.34
CA HIS A 552 8.44 19.90 -13.73
C HIS A 552 8.38 20.30 -12.26
N ASP A 553 7.17 20.58 -11.79
CA ASP A 553 6.91 20.99 -10.39
C ASP A 553 6.77 19.77 -9.46
N LEU A 554 6.50 18.59 -10.04
CA LEU A 554 6.35 17.32 -9.34
C LEU A 554 6.79 16.17 -10.24
N LEU A 555 7.62 15.27 -9.72
CA LEU A 555 7.88 13.96 -10.32
C LEU A 555 7.02 12.90 -9.63
N CYS A 556 6.50 11.95 -10.41
CA CYS A 556 5.71 10.83 -9.89
C CYS A 556 6.30 9.53 -10.43
N THR A 557 6.95 8.73 -9.59
CA THR A 557 7.46 7.42 -9.99
C THR A 557 6.39 6.37 -9.80
N VAL A 558 6.17 5.50 -10.79
CA VAL A 558 5.15 4.45 -10.71
C VAL A 558 5.72 3.11 -11.15
N GLU A 559 5.70 2.13 -10.24
CA GLU A 559 6.20 0.77 -10.47
C GLU A 559 5.21 -0.30 -9.98
N ASP A 560 5.29 -1.50 -10.55
CA ASP A 560 4.54 -2.69 -10.11
C ASP A 560 5.36 -3.58 -9.15
N GLY A 561 6.48 -3.07 -8.64
CA GLY A 561 7.25 -3.60 -7.52
C GLY A 561 6.94 -2.88 -6.20
N VAL A 562 7.54 -3.33 -5.10
CA VAL A 562 7.45 -2.65 -3.81
C VAL A 562 8.10 -1.27 -3.88
N ALA A 563 7.45 -0.27 -3.29
CA ALA A 563 7.99 1.10 -3.25
C ALA A 563 9.30 1.16 -2.42
N ALA A 564 9.39 0.39 -1.34
CA ALA A 564 10.55 0.36 -0.46
C ALA A 564 11.75 -0.31 -1.16
N GLY A 565 12.81 0.46 -1.41
CA GLY A 565 13.99 0.01 -2.14
C GLY A 565 13.78 -0.15 -3.66
N GLY A 566 12.58 0.14 -4.15
CA GLY A 566 12.14 0.00 -5.53
C GLY A 566 12.83 0.92 -6.54
N ALA A 567 12.27 1.00 -7.74
CA ALA A 567 12.71 1.91 -8.80
C ALA A 567 12.53 3.39 -8.38
N GLY A 568 11.44 3.71 -7.68
CA GLY A 568 11.21 5.05 -7.13
C GLY A 568 12.26 5.47 -6.11
N SER A 569 12.73 4.52 -5.27
CA SER A 569 13.89 4.75 -4.37
C SER A 569 15.15 5.06 -5.17
N GLY A 570 15.41 4.33 -6.25
CA GLY A 570 16.55 4.60 -7.14
C GLY A 570 16.50 6.00 -7.77
N VAL A 571 15.31 6.49 -8.12
CA VAL A 571 15.13 7.87 -8.63
C VAL A 571 15.44 8.90 -7.55
N LEU A 572 14.95 8.70 -6.32
CA LEU A 572 15.26 9.59 -5.19
C LEU A 572 16.77 9.66 -4.90
N GLU A 573 17.44 8.51 -4.91
CA GLU A 573 18.89 8.41 -4.74
C GLU A 573 19.62 9.17 -5.86
N ALA A 574 19.24 8.97 -7.12
CA ALA A 574 19.85 9.65 -8.26
C ALA A 574 19.65 11.17 -8.22
N LEU A 575 18.46 11.65 -7.84
CA LEU A 575 18.18 13.08 -7.69
C LEU A 575 19.01 13.70 -6.57
N SER A 576 19.14 13.01 -5.44
CA SER A 576 19.96 13.45 -4.31
C SER A 576 21.43 13.56 -4.70
N GLU A 577 21.99 12.58 -5.41
CA GLU A 577 23.37 12.60 -5.92
C GLU A 577 23.62 13.75 -6.91
N MET A 578 22.61 14.10 -7.72
CA MET A 578 22.68 15.21 -8.66
C MET A 578 22.43 16.59 -8.02
N GLY A 579 22.07 16.65 -6.73
CA GLY A 579 21.73 17.90 -6.04
C GLY A 579 20.42 18.54 -6.52
N MET A 580 19.49 17.74 -7.03
CA MET A 580 18.20 18.20 -7.55
C MET A 580 17.14 18.19 -6.45
N ASP A 581 16.58 19.37 -6.14
CA ASP A 581 15.52 19.55 -5.14
C ASP A 581 14.15 19.73 -5.84
N VAL A 582 13.53 18.61 -6.20
CA VAL A 582 12.18 18.56 -6.79
C VAL A 582 11.30 17.65 -5.95
N PRO A 583 10.03 18.01 -5.69
CA PRO A 583 9.09 17.10 -5.04
C PRO A 583 8.93 15.82 -5.83
N VAL A 584 8.97 14.67 -5.14
CA VAL A 584 8.77 13.35 -5.74
C VAL A 584 7.71 12.58 -4.98
N LEU A 585 6.70 12.12 -5.71
CA LEU A 585 5.70 11.16 -5.24
C LEU A 585 6.11 9.76 -5.70
N VAL A 586 6.36 8.86 -4.73
CA VAL A 586 6.69 7.45 -5.02
C VAL A 586 5.43 6.59 -4.89
N LEU A 587 5.03 5.93 -5.99
CA LEU A 587 3.92 5.00 -6.04
C LEU A 587 4.41 3.61 -6.46
N GLY A 588 4.11 2.63 -5.62
CA GLY A 588 4.41 1.22 -5.83
C GLY A 588 3.59 0.36 -4.87
N ILE A 589 3.85 -0.95 -4.87
CA ILE A 589 3.21 -1.88 -3.94
C ILE A 589 3.56 -1.49 -2.50
N LYS A 590 2.54 -1.44 -1.63
CA LYS A 590 2.68 -1.05 -0.22
C LYS A 590 3.49 -2.09 0.56
N ASP A 591 4.12 -1.67 1.66
CA ASP A 591 4.94 -2.53 2.52
C ASP A 591 4.10 -3.49 3.37
N ARG A 592 3.51 -4.48 2.69
CA ARG A 592 2.74 -5.60 3.26
C ARG A 592 2.63 -6.71 2.23
N PHE A 593 2.43 -7.94 2.68
CA PHE A 593 2.16 -9.06 1.77
C PHE A 593 0.77 -8.91 1.14
N ILE A 594 0.70 -8.98 -0.19
CA ILE A 594 -0.52 -8.74 -0.97
C ILE A 594 -1.29 -10.06 -1.15
N PRO A 595 -2.57 -10.14 -0.71
CA PRO A 595 -3.35 -11.37 -0.75
C PRO A 595 -3.73 -11.79 -2.17
N GLN A 596 -4.44 -12.91 -2.29
CA GLN A 596 -5.04 -13.35 -3.55
C GLN A 596 -6.14 -12.38 -4.01
N GLY A 597 -6.29 -12.23 -5.32
CA GLY A 597 -7.30 -11.40 -5.96
C GLY A 597 -7.07 -11.30 -7.47
N THR A 598 -7.92 -10.60 -8.20
CA THR A 598 -7.58 -10.19 -9.57
C THR A 598 -6.53 -9.09 -9.56
N ILE A 599 -5.72 -8.97 -10.62
CA ILE A 599 -4.66 -7.94 -10.68
C ILE A 599 -5.26 -6.54 -10.49
N ASP A 600 -6.41 -6.23 -11.09
CA ASP A 600 -7.01 -4.89 -10.98
C ASP A 600 -7.58 -4.60 -9.58
N GLU A 601 -8.12 -5.60 -8.88
CA GLU A 601 -8.51 -5.45 -7.46
C GLU A 601 -7.28 -5.13 -6.60
N LEU A 602 -6.20 -5.88 -6.79
CA LEU A 602 -4.96 -5.71 -6.02
C LEU A 602 -4.25 -4.39 -6.35
N MET A 603 -4.28 -3.94 -7.60
CA MET A 603 -3.77 -2.60 -7.98
C MET A 603 -4.56 -1.50 -7.27
N ARG A 604 -5.90 -1.60 -7.23
CA ARG A 604 -6.74 -0.65 -6.50
C ARG A 604 -6.45 -0.67 -4.99
N GLU A 605 -6.29 -1.85 -4.41
CA GLU A 605 -5.94 -2.01 -2.99
C GLU A 605 -4.58 -1.36 -2.63
N ASN A 606 -3.66 -1.29 -3.60
CA ASN A 606 -2.37 -0.63 -3.48
C ASN A 606 -2.39 0.83 -3.96
N GLU A 607 -3.54 1.40 -4.30
CA GLU A 607 -3.70 2.77 -4.83
C GLU A 607 -2.95 3.02 -6.15
N LEU A 608 -2.83 1.99 -7.00
CA LEU A 608 -2.15 2.02 -8.31
C LEU A 608 -3.12 2.01 -9.50
N ASP A 609 -4.44 2.06 -9.26
CA ASP A 609 -5.42 2.28 -10.32
C ASP A 609 -5.52 3.76 -10.71
N THR A 610 -6.06 4.06 -11.90
CA THR A 610 -6.17 5.42 -12.44
C THR A 610 -6.75 6.42 -11.43
N THR A 611 -7.84 6.06 -10.74
CA THR A 611 -8.54 6.96 -9.83
C THR A 611 -7.66 7.32 -8.63
N SER A 612 -7.03 6.30 -8.03
CA SER A 612 -6.16 6.48 -6.87
C SER A 612 -4.91 7.27 -7.21
N VAL A 613 -4.26 6.99 -8.35
CA VAL A 613 -3.05 7.72 -8.78
C VAL A 613 -3.36 9.19 -9.06
N LEU A 614 -4.45 9.49 -9.77
CA LEU A 614 -4.90 10.87 -10.01
C LEU A 614 -5.04 11.64 -8.71
N ARG A 615 -5.81 11.07 -7.78
CA ARG A 615 -6.03 11.67 -6.45
C ARG A 615 -4.71 11.92 -5.72
N ARG A 616 -3.80 10.95 -5.71
CA ARG A 616 -2.48 11.06 -5.04
C ARG A 616 -1.61 12.16 -5.65
N ILE A 617 -1.59 12.29 -6.97
CA ILE A 617 -0.85 13.35 -7.67
C ILE A 617 -1.45 14.73 -7.35
N GLU A 618 -2.77 14.85 -7.39
CA GLU A 618 -3.47 16.11 -7.07
C GLU A 618 -3.25 16.54 -5.62
N GLU A 619 -3.27 15.59 -4.68
CA GLU A 619 -2.90 15.82 -3.28
C GLU A 619 -1.45 16.28 -3.16
N ALA A 620 -0.50 15.65 -3.85
CA ALA A 620 0.91 16.03 -3.82
C ALA A 620 1.18 17.42 -4.41
N LEU A 621 0.38 17.86 -5.41
CA LEU A 621 0.46 19.22 -5.97
C LEU A 621 -0.11 20.28 -5.03
N LEU A 622 -1.05 19.91 -4.16
CA LEU A 622 -1.83 20.85 -3.34
C LEU A 622 -1.35 20.91 -1.89
N ILE A 623 -0.88 19.79 -1.34
CA ILE A 623 -0.57 19.61 0.07
C ILE A 623 0.94 19.54 0.25
N ARG A 624 1.48 20.50 1.01
CA ARG A 624 2.90 20.58 1.35
C ARG A 624 3.13 20.18 2.80
N SER A 625 4.21 19.48 3.08
CA SER A 625 4.58 19.08 4.44
C SER A 625 5.53 20.08 5.10
N PHE A 626 5.43 20.21 6.43
CA PHE A 626 6.36 20.98 7.26
C PHE A 626 6.56 22.45 6.84
N VAL A 627 5.51 23.08 6.30
CA VAL A 627 5.54 24.49 5.86
C VAL A 627 5.65 25.42 7.07
N ASP A 628 6.58 26.37 7.01
CA ASP A 628 6.66 27.47 7.98
C ASP A 628 5.49 28.44 7.79
N LEU A 629 4.74 28.66 8.87
CA LEU A 629 3.58 29.56 8.89
C LEU A 629 3.96 31.03 9.09
N LYS A 630 5.23 31.39 9.30
CA LYS A 630 5.68 32.79 9.44
C LYS A 630 5.14 33.72 8.36
N PRO A 631 5.14 33.37 7.06
CA PRO A 631 4.58 34.22 5.99
C PRO A 631 3.05 34.27 5.98
N HIS A 632 2.39 33.44 6.81
CA HIS A 632 0.95 33.20 6.80
C HIS A 632 0.24 33.71 8.08
N ASN A 633 0.96 34.39 8.97
CA ASN A 633 0.37 35.05 10.14
C ASN A 633 0.96 36.45 10.36
N THR A 634 0.14 37.41 10.80
CA THR A 634 0.57 38.83 10.92
C THR A 634 1.47 39.09 12.13
N MET A 635 1.55 38.15 13.06
CA MET A 635 2.53 38.16 14.16
C MET A 635 3.94 37.73 13.70
N ALA A 636 4.08 37.27 12.44
CA ALA A 636 5.32 36.76 11.86
C ALA A 636 6.02 35.71 12.73
N VAL A 637 5.25 34.88 13.43
CA VAL A 637 5.78 33.80 14.26
C VAL A 637 6.11 32.59 13.39
N SER A 638 7.33 32.08 13.53
CA SER A 638 7.77 30.84 12.90
C SER A 638 7.19 29.63 13.62
N ALA A 639 6.37 28.87 12.91
CA ALA A 639 5.79 27.62 13.40
C ALA A 639 5.50 26.70 12.21
N LYS A 640 5.95 25.44 12.27
CA LYS A 640 5.73 24.49 11.18
C LYS A 640 4.35 23.85 11.29
N ALA A 641 3.59 23.87 10.20
CA ALA A 641 2.41 23.03 10.04
C ALA A 641 2.83 21.64 9.54
N ARG A 642 2.26 20.56 10.08
CA ARG A 642 2.51 19.21 9.55
C ARG A 642 2.13 19.13 8.09
N TYR A 643 0.96 19.63 7.74
CA TYR A 643 0.53 19.83 6.36
C TYR A 643 -0.03 21.24 6.15
N PHE A 644 0.14 21.77 4.95
CA PHE A 644 -0.39 23.05 4.52
C PHE A 644 -0.94 22.95 3.11
N ALA A 645 -2.13 23.48 2.88
CA ALA A 645 -2.72 23.62 1.56
C ALA A 645 -3.32 25.02 1.36
N GLU A 646 -3.23 25.54 0.16
CA GLU A 646 -3.91 26.78 -0.24
C GLU A 646 -4.97 26.41 -1.27
N VAL A 647 -6.24 26.63 -0.92
CA VAL A 647 -7.39 26.19 -1.73
C VAL A 647 -8.02 27.37 -2.45
N THR A 648 -8.24 27.21 -3.74
CA THR A 648 -8.79 28.26 -4.63
C THR A 648 -10.21 27.97 -5.07
N ASP A 649 -10.66 26.72 -4.96
CA ASP A 649 -12.01 26.30 -5.28
C ASP A 649 -12.51 25.19 -4.35
N ARG A 650 -13.80 24.84 -4.52
CA ARG A 650 -14.48 23.85 -3.69
C ARG A 650 -13.90 22.44 -3.84
N ARG A 651 -13.50 22.06 -5.04
CA ARG A 651 -12.97 20.71 -5.31
C ARG A 651 -11.64 20.53 -4.59
N GLU A 652 -10.76 21.52 -4.64
CA GLU A 652 -9.51 21.54 -3.87
C GLU A 652 -9.79 21.43 -2.37
N LEU A 653 -10.79 22.15 -1.85
CA LEU A 653 -11.21 22.05 -0.45
C LEU A 653 -11.68 20.64 -0.07
N GLU A 654 -12.53 20.02 -0.90
CA GLU A 654 -13.02 18.65 -0.67
C GLU A 654 -11.88 17.63 -0.68
N LEU A 655 -10.93 17.77 -1.61
CA LEU A 655 -9.75 16.91 -1.70
C LEU A 655 -8.87 16.99 -0.44
N VAL A 656 -8.57 18.19 0.06
CA VAL A 656 -7.73 18.35 1.26
C VAL A 656 -8.44 17.91 2.54
N LEU A 657 -9.75 18.08 2.63
CA LEU A 657 -10.54 17.57 3.76
C LEU A 657 -10.63 16.05 3.73
N ASP A 658 -10.75 15.44 2.55
CA ASP A 658 -10.68 13.99 2.41
C ASP A 658 -9.32 13.44 2.86
N PHE A 659 -8.23 14.08 2.42
CA PHE A 659 -6.89 13.77 2.91
C PHE A 659 -6.80 13.85 4.44
N ALA A 660 -7.28 14.95 5.05
CA ALA A 660 -7.28 15.11 6.51
C ALA A 660 -8.02 13.96 7.22
N ARG A 661 -9.18 13.53 6.70
CA ARG A 661 -9.94 12.41 7.26
C ARG A 661 -9.19 11.08 7.13
N ARG A 662 -8.62 10.77 5.97
CA ARG A 662 -7.88 9.52 5.73
C ARG A 662 -6.61 9.40 6.56
N GLU A 663 -5.90 10.52 6.72
CA GLU A 663 -4.67 10.58 7.53
C GLU A 663 -4.95 10.77 9.04
N ASN A 664 -6.21 10.92 9.44
CA ASN A 664 -6.63 11.20 10.81
C ASN A 664 -5.96 12.47 11.40
N ILE A 665 -6.04 13.57 10.65
CA ILE A 665 -5.43 14.87 10.97
C ILE A 665 -6.49 15.95 11.09
N GLU A 666 -6.35 16.82 12.08
CA GLU A 666 -7.30 17.90 12.32
C GLU A 666 -7.08 19.05 11.31
N PRO A 667 -8.09 19.41 10.49
CA PRO A 667 -7.99 20.57 9.62
C PRO A 667 -8.14 21.88 10.43
N PHE A 668 -7.37 22.90 10.08
CA PHE A 668 -7.49 24.25 10.61
C PHE A 668 -7.63 25.26 9.47
N ILE A 669 -8.74 25.99 9.44
CA ILE A 669 -9.00 27.00 8.41
C ILE A 669 -8.27 28.30 8.77
N LEU A 670 -7.31 28.67 7.92
CA LEU A 670 -6.55 29.90 8.02
C LEU A 670 -7.15 30.94 7.07
N GLY A 671 -7.65 32.04 7.65
CA GLY A 671 -7.98 33.26 6.90
C GLY A 671 -6.72 34.05 6.54
N GLY A 672 -6.73 35.37 6.77
CA GLY A 672 -5.56 36.22 6.54
C GLY A 672 -4.48 36.19 7.63
N GLY A 673 -4.66 35.36 8.68
CA GLY A 673 -3.69 35.22 9.78
C GLY A 673 -3.58 36.43 10.73
N SER A 674 -4.54 37.36 10.70
CA SER A 674 -4.48 38.66 11.40
C SER A 674 -4.93 38.67 12.86
N ASN A 675 -5.71 37.68 13.30
CA ASN A 675 -6.20 37.52 14.68
C ASN A 675 -5.77 36.16 15.25
N LEU A 676 -4.50 35.83 15.08
CA LEU A 676 -3.92 34.51 15.36
C LEU A 676 -2.59 34.64 16.08
N LEU A 677 -2.38 33.84 17.13
CA LEU A 677 -1.08 33.60 17.75
C LEU A 677 -0.78 32.11 17.70
N ILE A 678 0.35 31.72 17.09
CA ILE A 678 0.77 30.33 16.95
C ILE A 678 1.88 30.07 17.97
N ALA A 679 1.55 29.45 19.11
CA ALA A 679 2.47 29.26 20.22
C ALA A 679 3.49 28.12 19.98
N SER A 680 3.12 27.12 19.19
CA SER A 680 3.94 25.92 18.95
C SER A 680 3.81 25.40 17.51
N HIS A 681 4.61 24.38 17.16
CA HIS A 681 4.47 23.67 15.90
C HIS A 681 3.17 22.87 15.84
N LEU A 682 2.47 22.95 14.71
CA LEU A 682 1.19 22.29 14.51
C LEU A 682 1.39 20.87 13.92
N VAL A 683 2.00 20.00 14.72
CA VAL A 683 2.48 18.67 14.30
C VAL A 683 1.37 17.67 13.92
N ASN A 684 0.13 17.92 14.35
CA ASN A 684 -1.04 17.08 14.06
C ASN A 684 -2.16 17.84 13.33
N ARG A 685 -1.81 18.89 12.56
CA ARG A 685 -2.79 19.71 11.84
C ARG A 685 -2.49 19.85 10.36
N LEU A 686 -3.56 19.92 9.58
CA LEU A 686 -3.57 20.41 8.21
C LEU A 686 -4.06 21.85 8.22
N VAL A 687 -3.17 22.80 7.93
CA VAL A 687 -3.55 24.22 7.79
C VAL A 687 -4.05 24.47 6.38
N ILE A 688 -5.31 24.88 6.26
CA ILE A 688 -5.97 25.17 4.98
C ILE A 688 -6.12 26.68 4.85
N LYS A 689 -5.32 27.31 4.00
CA LYS A 689 -5.46 28.73 3.66
C LYS A 689 -6.55 28.90 2.61
N MET A 690 -7.61 29.63 2.98
CA MET A 690 -8.71 29.92 2.06
C MET A 690 -8.32 31.04 1.09
N ASN A 691 -8.14 30.70 -0.19
CA ASN A 691 -7.82 31.63 -1.27
C ASN A 691 -8.87 31.61 -2.39
N MET A 692 -10.13 31.29 -2.05
CA MET A 692 -11.27 31.41 -2.97
C MET A 692 -11.58 32.90 -3.21
N LYS A 693 -11.17 33.39 -4.37
CA LYS A 693 -11.37 34.77 -4.82
C LYS A 693 -12.63 34.91 -5.65
N GLY A 694 -13.10 36.13 -5.83
CA GLY A 694 -14.32 36.42 -6.60
C GLY A 694 -15.04 37.63 -6.06
N PHE A 695 -15.60 38.43 -6.96
CA PHE A 695 -16.41 39.60 -6.63
C PHE A 695 -17.37 39.84 -7.80
N GLU A 696 -18.64 39.56 -7.56
CA GLU A 696 -19.71 39.68 -8.54
C GLU A 696 -20.72 40.71 -8.02
N ALA A 697 -20.94 41.78 -8.78
CA ALA A 697 -21.86 42.85 -8.39
C ALA A 697 -23.19 42.72 -9.16
N ARG A 698 -24.31 42.74 -8.44
CA ARG A 698 -25.67 42.88 -8.97
C ARG A 698 -26.11 44.32 -8.73
N THR A 699 -25.92 45.17 -9.73
CA THR A 699 -26.06 46.63 -9.58
C THR A 699 -27.48 47.08 -9.27
N ASP A 700 -28.47 46.42 -9.88
CA ASP A 700 -29.89 46.77 -9.71
C ASP A 700 -30.39 46.51 -8.28
N GLU A 701 -29.77 45.56 -7.57
CA GLU A 701 -30.09 45.20 -6.19
C GLU A 701 -29.13 45.82 -5.16
N LYS A 702 -28.05 46.50 -5.61
CA LYS A 702 -26.90 46.92 -4.79
C LYS A 702 -26.32 45.80 -3.92
N ILE A 703 -26.04 44.66 -4.55
CA ILE A 703 -25.49 43.48 -3.86
C ILE A 703 -24.17 43.06 -4.49
N VAL A 704 -23.22 42.66 -3.65
CA VAL A 704 -21.99 41.99 -4.10
C VAL A 704 -21.87 40.61 -3.48
N LYS A 705 -21.59 39.59 -4.30
CA LYS A 705 -21.13 38.28 -3.84
C LYS A 705 -19.61 38.26 -3.87
N VAL A 706 -18.98 37.96 -2.73
CA VAL A 706 -17.53 38.06 -2.55
C VAL A 706 -16.96 36.75 -2.00
N GLY A 707 -15.89 36.25 -2.60
CA GLY A 707 -15.22 35.02 -2.17
C GLY A 707 -14.58 35.17 -0.79
N ALA A 708 -14.59 34.11 0.02
CA ALA A 708 -14.09 34.12 1.39
C ALA A 708 -12.60 34.45 1.51
N GLY A 709 -11.82 34.20 0.46
CA GLY A 709 -10.39 34.50 0.39
C GLY A 709 -10.08 35.95 0.02
N GLU A 710 -11.06 36.77 -0.39
CA GLU A 710 -10.82 38.17 -0.74
C GLU A 710 -10.34 39.01 0.43
N SER A 711 -9.49 40.00 0.17
CA SER A 711 -9.07 40.94 1.21
C SER A 711 -10.23 41.83 1.61
N TRP A 712 -10.51 41.95 2.90
CA TRP A 712 -11.59 42.79 3.38
C TRP A 712 -11.42 44.26 2.95
N HIS A 713 -10.22 44.82 3.11
CA HIS A 713 -9.95 46.22 2.75
C HIS A 713 -10.14 46.49 1.25
N GLU A 714 -9.70 45.56 0.40
CA GLU A 714 -9.89 45.65 -1.06
C GLU A 714 -11.37 45.58 -1.42
N THR A 715 -12.14 44.71 -0.77
CA THR A 715 -13.59 44.61 -0.95
C THR A 715 -14.29 45.93 -0.62
N VAL A 716 -13.92 46.58 0.50
CA VAL A 716 -14.46 47.91 0.86
C VAL A 716 -14.19 48.90 -0.27
N ARG A 717 -12.95 48.99 -0.76
CA ARG A 717 -12.61 49.93 -1.85
C ARG A 717 -13.42 49.68 -3.11
N ARG A 718 -13.55 48.41 -3.54
CA ARG A 718 -14.30 48.04 -4.74
C ARG A 718 -15.79 48.33 -4.63
N VAL A 719 -16.37 48.25 -3.43
CA VAL A 719 -17.76 48.66 -3.19
C VAL A 719 -17.90 50.19 -3.34
N LEU A 720 -16.94 50.97 -2.82
CA LEU A 720 -16.92 52.42 -2.99
C LEU A 720 -16.73 52.83 -4.47
N ASP A 721 -15.93 52.08 -5.24
CA ASP A 721 -15.74 52.30 -6.68
C ASP A 721 -17.03 52.11 -7.49
N LEU A 722 -17.99 51.32 -6.98
CA LEU A 722 -19.34 51.19 -7.54
C LEU A 722 -20.26 52.37 -7.16
N GLY A 723 -19.76 53.33 -6.37
CA GLY A 723 -20.52 54.45 -5.82
C GLY A 723 -21.42 54.08 -4.64
N TRP A 724 -21.19 52.94 -3.99
CA TRP A 724 -22.02 52.47 -2.88
C TRP A 724 -21.31 52.73 -1.55
N GLY A 725 -21.97 53.41 -0.62
CA GLY A 725 -21.49 53.60 0.74
C GLY A 725 -22.07 52.59 1.73
N GLY A 726 -21.50 52.55 2.92
CA GLY A 726 -21.82 51.64 4.02
C GLY A 726 -20.55 51.13 4.73
N PRO A 727 -19.65 50.41 4.03
CA PRO A 727 -18.55 49.70 4.69
C PRO A 727 -17.28 50.54 4.92
N GLU A 728 -17.25 51.83 4.56
CA GLU A 728 -16.08 52.71 4.67
C GLU A 728 -15.47 52.80 6.08
N ASN A 729 -16.30 52.75 7.12
CA ASN A 729 -15.87 52.73 8.53
C ASN A 729 -15.07 51.46 8.91
N LEU A 730 -15.13 50.41 8.09
CA LEU A 730 -14.44 49.13 8.27
C LEU A 730 -13.16 49.02 7.42
N ALA A 731 -12.68 50.11 6.83
CA ALA A 731 -11.45 50.13 6.05
C ALA A 731 -10.21 49.77 6.89
N LEU A 732 -9.18 49.25 6.24
CA LEU A 732 -7.86 48.90 6.81
C LEU A 732 -7.94 47.92 8.00
N ILE A 733 -8.98 47.07 8.04
CA ILE A 733 -9.01 45.90 8.91
C ILE A 733 -8.26 44.76 8.18
N PRO A 734 -7.15 44.26 8.74
CA PRO A 734 -6.38 43.18 8.11
C PRO A 734 -7.17 41.87 8.18
N GLY A 735 -7.18 41.11 7.08
CA GLY A 735 -7.83 39.82 7.01
C GLY A 735 -8.60 39.61 5.71
N THR A 736 -9.30 38.48 5.65
CA THR A 736 -10.13 38.10 4.50
C THR A 736 -11.61 38.31 4.79
N VAL A 737 -12.46 38.33 3.75
CA VAL A 737 -13.92 38.45 3.87
C VAL A 737 -14.52 37.31 4.70
N GLY A 738 -14.04 36.07 4.54
CA GLY A 738 -14.47 34.95 5.37
C GLY A 738 -14.11 35.15 6.84
N GLY A 739 -12.88 35.60 7.11
CA GLY A 739 -12.44 35.97 8.47
C GLY A 739 -13.25 37.13 9.07
N ALA A 740 -13.61 38.12 8.25
CA ALA A 740 -14.42 39.27 8.65
C ALA A 740 -15.77 38.83 9.22
N VAL A 741 -16.46 37.93 8.51
CA VAL A 741 -17.75 37.36 8.91
C VAL A 741 -17.62 36.47 10.14
N VAL A 742 -16.65 35.54 10.16
CA VAL A 742 -16.43 34.67 11.33
C VAL A 742 -16.21 35.48 12.60
N GLN A 743 -15.50 36.61 12.51
CA GLN A 743 -15.20 37.46 13.66
C GLN A 743 -16.30 38.48 13.99
N ASN A 744 -17.28 38.69 13.11
CA ASN A 744 -18.11 39.90 13.05
C ASN A 744 -17.26 41.17 13.31
N ILE A 745 -16.36 41.48 12.37
CA ILE A 745 -15.46 42.63 12.55
C ILE A 745 -16.25 43.93 12.70
N GLY A 746 -15.79 44.77 13.62
CA GLY A 746 -16.36 46.09 13.84
C GLY A 746 -15.28 47.14 14.10
N ALA A 747 -15.51 48.35 13.59
CA ALA A 747 -14.69 49.52 13.82
C ALA A 747 -15.50 50.80 13.55
N TYR A 748 -15.17 51.87 14.29
CA TYR A 748 -15.76 53.21 14.09
C TYR A 748 -17.30 53.25 14.01
N GLY A 749 -17.97 52.42 14.82
CA GLY A 749 -19.44 52.39 14.89
C GLY A 749 -20.14 51.59 13.79
N ALA A 750 -19.39 50.87 12.95
CA ALA A 750 -19.92 49.91 11.98
C ALA A 750 -19.49 48.49 12.32
N GLU A 751 -20.28 47.51 11.87
CA GLU A 751 -20.01 46.07 11.97
C GLU A 751 -20.35 45.39 10.66
N VAL A 752 -19.60 44.35 10.28
CA VAL A 752 -19.84 43.64 9.01
C VAL A 752 -21.25 43.04 8.93
N ALA A 753 -21.82 42.63 10.06
CA ALA A 753 -23.18 42.10 10.15
C ALA A 753 -24.25 43.03 9.58
N GLN A 754 -24.02 44.35 9.56
CA GLN A 754 -24.95 45.33 9.00
C GLN A 754 -25.12 45.19 7.48
N PHE A 755 -24.13 44.60 6.80
CA PHE A 755 -24.08 44.50 5.35
C PHE A 755 -24.30 43.07 4.87
N VAL A 756 -24.17 42.04 5.73
CA VAL A 756 -24.32 40.64 5.32
C VAL A 756 -25.78 40.35 4.98
N ARG A 757 -26.07 39.96 3.74
CA ARG A 757 -27.36 39.39 3.34
C ARG A 757 -27.38 37.88 3.60
N SER A 758 -26.34 37.19 3.16
CA SER A 758 -26.22 35.75 3.28
C SER A 758 -24.75 35.29 3.28
N VAL A 759 -24.49 34.11 3.84
CA VAL A 759 -23.16 33.48 3.89
C VAL A 759 -23.26 32.07 3.31
N GLU A 760 -22.48 31.80 2.28
CA GLU A 760 -22.35 30.48 1.68
C GLU A 760 -21.30 29.67 2.43
N VAL A 761 -21.68 28.51 2.96
CA VAL A 761 -20.83 27.67 3.79
C VAL A 761 -20.81 26.23 3.29
N PHE A 762 -19.64 25.61 3.39
CA PHE A 762 -19.48 24.18 3.19
C PHE A 762 -19.56 23.44 4.52
N ASP A 763 -20.33 22.35 4.56
CA ASP A 763 -20.42 21.43 5.68
C ASP A 763 -19.61 20.15 5.39
N PRO A 764 -18.43 19.96 6.00
CA PRO A 764 -17.59 18.79 5.77
C PRO A 764 -18.23 17.46 6.19
N GLN A 765 -19.27 17.48 7.02
CA GLN A 765 -19.95 16.26 7.48
C GLN A 765 -20.96 15.76 6.45
N THR A 766 -21.67 16.68 5.79
CA THR A 766 -22.69 16.34 4.79
C THR A 766 -22.20 16.49 3.35
N SER A 767 -21.04 17.13 3.14
CA SER A 767 -20.51 17.54 1.83
C SER A 767 -21.47 18.43 1.04
N LEU A 768 -22.36 19.14 1.74
CA LEU A 768 -23.33 20.05 1.16
C LEU A 768 -22.91 21.50 1.38
N VAL A 769 -23.29 22.33 0.42
CA VAL A 769 -23.23 23.79 0.56
C VAL A 769 -24.57 24.27 1.10
N ARG A 770 -24.52 25.18 2.07
CA ARG A 770 -25.69 25.84 2.65
C ARG A 770 -25.53 27.34 2.53
N THR A 771 -26.64 28.04 2.39
CA THR A 771 -26.68 29.49 2.46
C THR A 771 -27.35 29.87 3.76
N LEU A 772 -26.61 30.49 4.68
CA LEU A 772 -27.13 31.02 5.92
C LEU A 772 -27.60 32.45 5.70
N THR A 773 -28.78 32.79 6.17
CA THR A 773 -29.26 34.17 6.24
C THR A 773 -28.49 34.94 7.32
N ASN A 774 -28.62 36.28 7.31
CA ASN A 774 -28.05 37.13 8.37
C ASN A 774 -28.49 36.68 9.78
N GLU A 775 -29.78 36.40 9.96
CA GLU A 775 -30.36 35.95 11.24
C GLU A 775 -29.75 34.62 11.70
N GLU A 776 -29.60 33.65 10.79
CA GLU A 776 -28.98 32.35 11.09
C GLU A 776 -27.49 32.43 11.40
N CYS A 777 -26.82 33.53 11.03
CA CYS A 777 -25.42 33.76 11.37
C CYS A 777 -25.21 34.20 12.84
N ASP A 778 -26.28 34.57 13.55
CA ASP A 778 -26.28 34.92 14.99
C ASP A 778 -25.15 35.89 15.38
N PHE A 779 -25.09 37.04 14.69
CA PHE A 779 -24.02 38.01 14.93
C PHE A 779 -24.19 38.76 16.25
N GLY A 780 -23.07 38.93 16.96
CA GLY A 780 -22.97 39.76 18.17
C GLY A 780 -21.59 40.40 18.31
N TYR A 781 -21.32 41.09 19.43
CA TYR A 781 -20.03 41.75 19.64
C TYR A 781 -18.87 40.75 19.58
N ARG A 782 -18.07 40.81 18.51
CA ARG A 782 -17.00 39.84 18.19
C ARG A 782 -17.51 38.38 18.17
N HIS A 783 -18.78 38.16 17.85
CA HIS A 783 -19.44 36.86 17.90
C HIS A 783 -20.17 36.55 16.59
N SER A 784 -20.25 35.27 16.25
CA SER A 784 -21.06 34.70 15.18
C SER A 784 -21.29 33.22 15.47
N VAL A 785 -22.27 32.61 14.79
CA VAL A 785 -22.54 31.16 14.84
C VAL A 785 -21.29 30.34 14.51
N PHE A 786 -20.37 30.85 13.69
CA PHE A 786 -19.13 30.18 13.29
C PHE A 786 -18.14 29.99 14.44
N LYS A 787 -18.34 30.67 15.56
CA LYS A 787 -17.54 30.48 16.79
C LYS A 787 -18.19 29.50 17.77
N THR A 788 -19.40 29.02 17.49
CA THR A 788 -20.09 28.04 18.33
C THR A 788 -19.61 26.61 18.01
N GLN A 789 -19.87 25.67 18.91
CA GLN A 789 -19.54 24.26 18.66
C GLN A 789 -20.26 23.69 17.43
N ALA A 790 -21.48 24.17 17.13
CA ALA A 790 -22.24 23.74 15.97
C ALA A 790 -21.70 24.34 14.66
N GLY A 791 -21.46 25.65 14.65
CA GLY A 791 -21.06 26.38 13.44
C GLY A 791 -19.55 26.37 13.12
N SER A 792 -18.69 26.07 14.10
CA SER A 792 -17.22 26.02 13.91
C SER A 792 -16.74 24.94 12.94
N LYS A 793 -17.61 24.01 12.56
CA LYS A 793 -17.34 22.99 11.55
C LYS A 793 -17.61 23.49 10.12
N TRP A 794 -18.39 24.56 9.96
CA TRP A 794 -18.73 25.10 8.66
C TRP A 794 -17.61 26.00 8.14
N ILE A 795 -17.34 25.89 6.84
CA ILE A 795 -16.26 26.62 6.18
C ILE A 795 -16.90 27.66 5.26
N VAL A 796 -16.65 28.94 5.53
CA VAL A 796 -17.17 30.04 4.71
C VAL A 796 -16.51 30.00 3.33
N LEU A 797 -17.34 29.95 2.28
CA LEU A 797 -16.91 29.94 0.88
C LEU A 797 -17.06 31.32 0.22
N ALA A 798 -18.19 31.98 0.45
CA ALA A 798 -18.52 33.29 -0.09
C ALA A 798 -19.53 34.03 0.80
N VAL A 799 -19.63 35.34 0.63
CA VAL A 799 -20.53 36.22 1.39
C VAL A 799 -21.25 37.13 0.41
N GLU A 800 -22.58 37.23 0.54
CA GLU A 800 -23.35 38.27 -0.14
C GLU A 800 -23.51 39.47 0.79
N LEU A 801 -23.09 40.64 0.32
CA LEU A 801 -23.26 41.92 1.01
C LEU A 801 -24.31 42.75 0.28
N ALA A 802 -25.26 43.32 1.02
CA ALA A 802 -26.29 44.21 0.51
C ALA A 802 -26.12 45.62 1.10
N PHE A 803 -26.36 46.64 0.27
CA PHE A 803 -26.19 48.04 0.64
C PHE A 803 -27.45 48.85 0.37
N ASP A 804 -27.71 49.84 1.22
CA ASP A 804 -28.90 50.67 1.11
C ASP A 804 -28.88 51.59 -0.13
N SER A 805 -30.09 51.88 -0.63
CA SER A 805 -30.28 52.86 -1.69
C SER A 805 -29.99 54.29 -1.20
N GLN A 806 -30.30 54.57 0.07
CA GLN A 806 -30.07 55.85 0.75
C GLN A 806 -28.93 55.72 1.77
N TRP A 807 -27.73 56.14 1.37
CA TRP A 807 -26.57 56.15 2.26
C TRP A 807 -26.62 57.33 3.23
N SER A 808 -26.11 57.13 4.46
CA SER A 808 -25.90 58.20 5.45
C SER A 808 -24.54 58.06 6.14
N ALA A 809 -23.90 59.19 6.43
CA ALA A 809 -22.58 59.22 7.05
C ALA A 809 -22.61 58.71 8.50
N ASN A 810 -21.77 57.72 8.83
CA ASN A 810 -21.59 57.25 10.20
C ASN A 810 -20.39 57.94 10.89
N LEU A 811 -20.66 59.06 11.55
CA LEU A 811 -19.69 59.82 12.34
C LEU A 811 -19.86 59.63 13.86
N SER A 812 -20.48 58.52 14.29
CA SER A 812 -20.78 58.25 15.70
C SER A 812 -19.52 58.18 16.59
N TYR A 813 -18.36 57.88 16.00
CA TYR A 813 -17.09 57.84 16.71
C TYR A 813 -16.46 59.23 16.82
N LYS A 814 -16.24 59.71 18.05
CA LYS A 814 -15.78 61.08 18.37
C LYS A 814 -14.58 61.55 17.54
N GLU A 815 -13.60 60.69 17.34
CA GLU A 815 -12.38 61.03 16.59
C GLU A 815 -12.64 61.23 15.09
N LEU A 816 -13.57 60.47 14.51
CA LEU A 816 -13.99 60.66 13.13
C LEU A 816 -14.80 61.95 13.00
N ALA A 817 -15.74 62.19 13.93
CA ALA A 817 -16.58 63.39 13.95
C ALA A 817 -15.74 64.69 13.96
N LEU A 818 -14.60 64.70 14.67
CA LEU A 818 -13.70 65.86 14.72
C LEU A 818 -13.09 66.20 13.35
N GLY A 819 -12.87 65.22 12.47
CA GLY A 819 -12.29 65.43 11.14
C GLY A 819 -13.24 66.10 10.14
N PHE A 820 -14.56 66.10 10.42
CA PHE A 820 -15.60 66.60 9.51
C PHE A 820 -16.36 67.83 10.05
N LYS A 821 -15.84 68.50 11.09
CA LYS A 821 -16.49 69.68 11.70
C LYS A 821 -16.44 70.94 10.81
N ASP A 822 -15.48 71.04 9.88
CA ASP A 822 -15.18 72.27 9.13
C ASP A 822 -15.47 72.17 7.61
N SER A 823 -16.73 71.89 7.24
CA SER A 823 -17.26 72.02 5.85
C SER A 823 -16.61 71.17 4.74
N GLN A 824 -16.07 69.98 5.07
CA GLN A 824 -15.78 68.95 4.06
C GLN A 824 -17.07 68.22 3.65
N GLU A 825 -17.22 67.94 2.35
CA GLU A 825 -18.32 67.11 1.85
C GLU A 825 -18.18 65.68 2.41
N THR A 826 -19.16 65.25 3.19
CA THR A 826 -19.19 63.90 3.77
C THR A 826 -19.63 62.90 2.71
N THR A 827 -18.67 62.37 1.96
CA THR A 827 -18.86 61.26 1.02
C THR A 827 -18.34 59.94 1.61
N PRO A 828 -18.81 58.77 1.14
CA PRO A 828 -18.26 57.48 1.55
C PRO A 828 -16.73 57.41 1.37
N GLN A 829 -16.22 57.95 0.26
CA GLN A 829 -14.79 58.00 -0.06
C GLN A 829 -14.00 58.87 0.93
N ALA A 830 -14.53 60.05 1.29
CA ALA A 830 -13.88 60.92 2.27
C ALA A 830 -13.80 60.26 3.66
N ILE A 831 -14.85 59.55 4.08
CA ILE A 831 -14.87 58.80 5.35
C ILE A 831 -13.88 57.63 5.31
N PHE A 832 -13.79 56.90 4.20
CA PHE A 832 -12.81 55.84 4.01
C PHE A 832 -11.38 56.36 4.19
N GLU A 833 -11.03 57.48 3.57
CA GLU A 833 -9.71 58.11 3.68
C GLU A 833 -9.42 58.57 5.11
N ALA A 834 -10.40 59.17 5.78
CA ALA A 834 -10.28 59.59 7.17
C ALA A 834 -10.08 58.38 8.12
N VAL A 835 -10.77 57.27 7.88
CA VAL A 835 -10.62 56.02 8.65
C VAL A 835 -9.24 55.41 8.42
N VAL A 836 -8.78 55.33 7.17
CA VAL A 836 -7.43 54.83 6.82
C VAL A 836 -6.36 55.67 7.51
N ALA A 837 -6.48 57.00 7.47
CA ALA A 837 -5.55 57.91 8.14
C ALA A 837 -5.59 57.77 9.67
N ALA A 838 -6.78 57.63 10.27
CA ALA A 838 -6.93 57.42 11.71
C ALA A 838 -6.30 56.10 12.17
N ARG A 839 -6.54 55.01 11.44
CA ARG A 839 -6.00 53.68 11.77
C ARG A 839 -4.49 53.61 11.59
N SER A 840 -3.96 54.16 10.49
CA SER A 840 -2.51 54.17 10.22
C SER A 840 -1.70 54.96 11.26
N ARG A 841 -2.32 55.94 11.92
CA ARG A 841 -1.69 56.65 13.06
C ARG A 841 -1.61 55.82 14.32
N LYS A 842 -2.58 54.92 14.56
CA LYS A 842 -2.74 54.18 15.83
C LYS A 842 -2.20 52.76 15.80
N LEU A 843 -2.27 52.10 14.66
CA LEU A 843 -1.90 50.70 14.49
C LEU A 843 -0.62 50.62 13.66
N PRO A 844 0.31 49.72 14.00
CA PRO A 844 1.44 49.46 13.13
C PRO A 844 0.96 48.74 11.87
N ASP A 845 1.69 48.92 10.75
CA ASP A 845 1.56 48.02 9.62
C ASP A 845 2.16 46.66 10.03
N PRO A 846 1.39 45.56 10.07
CA PRO A 846 1.92 44.25 10.45
C PRO A 846 3.01 43.72 9.53
N LYS A 847 3.17 44.28 8.31
CA LYS A 847 4.30 43.97 7.43
C LYS A 847 5.60 44.62 7.88
N VAL A 848 5.52 45.74 8.62
CA VAL A 848 6.67 46.50 9.11
C VAL A 848 6.97 46.12 10.56
N LEU A 849 5.94 46.12 11.41
CA LEU A 849 6.01 45.72 12.80
C LEU A 849 4.91 44.69 13.08
N PRO A 850 5.25 43.38 13.05
CA PRO A 850 4.29 42.30 13.18
C PRO A 850 3.43 42.43 14.43
N SER A 851 2.12 42.28 14.26
CA SER A 851 1.11 42.38 15.33
C SER A 851 -0.19 41.68 14.93
N ALA A 852 -1.03 41.35 15.92
CA ALA A 852 -2.38 40.84 15.71
C ALA A 852 -3.44 41.95 15.84
N GLY A 853 -3.03 43.23 15.77
CA GLY A 853 -3.88 44.35 16.14
C GLY A 853 -4.13 44.39 17.66
N SER A 854 -5.37 44.69 18.06
CA SER A 854 -5.75 44.67 19.47
C SER A 854 -5.64 43.25 20.03
N PHE A 855 -4.81 43.06 21.05
CA PHE A 855 -4.55 41.73 21.60
C PHE A 855 -5.55 41.32 22.68
N PHE A 856 -6.12 42.28 23.42
CA PHE A 856 -7.09 41.99 24.49
C PHE A 856 -8.46 42.60 24.18
N LYS A 857 -9.52 41.89 24.61
CA LYS A 857 -10.87 42.44 24.64
C LYS A 857 -11.00 43.50 25.72
N ASN A 858 -11.90 44.45 25.50
CA ASN A 858 -12.31 45.38 26.55
C ASN A 858 -13.13 44.63 27.61
N PRO A 859 -12.69 44.60 28.89
CA PRO A 859 -13.41 43.88 29.94
C PRO A 859 -14.76 44.54 30.23
N VAL A 860 -15.76 43.71 30.49
CA VAL A 860 -17.11 44.15 30.89
C VAL A 860 -17.28 43.82 32.36
N VAL A 861 -17.54 44.84 33.17
CA VAL A 861 -17.70 44.72 34.63
C VAL A 861 -19.12 45.11 35.05
N THR A 862 -19.52 44.68 36.24
CA THR A 862 -20.78 45.12 36.84
C THR A 862 -20.67 46.58 37.28
N ARG A 863 -21.82 47.24 37.49
CA ARG A 863 -21.84 48.63 37.93
C ARG A 863 -21.16 48.83 39.29
N GLU A 864 -21.25 47.85 40.19
CA GLU A 864 -20.62 47.89 41.51
C GLU A 864 -19.09 47.91 41.38
N VAL A 865 -18.54 46.98 40.59
CA VAL A 865 -17.10 46.92 40.31
C VAL A 865 -16.63 48.20 39.61
N PHE A 866 -17.42 48.72 38.67
CA PHE A 866 -17.10 49.97 38.00
C PHE A 866 -17.05 51.17 38.96
N GLN A 867 -18.00 51.30 39.89
CA GLN A 867 -18.00 52.42 40.84
C GLN A 867 -16.77 52.38 41.75
N GLN A 868 -16.38 51.19 42.23
CA GLN A 868 -15.14 51.03 43.01
C GLN A 868 -13.90 51.44 42.22
N LEU A 869 -13.84 51.06 40.93
CA LEU A 869 -12.77 51.46 40.05
C LEU A 869 -12.77 52.95 39.75
N LEU A 870 -13.94 53.57 39.59
CA LEU A 870 -14.08 54.99 39.31
C LEU A 870 -13.63 55.87 40.49
N GLU A 871 -13.89 55.43 41.73
CA GLU A 871 -13.40 56.09 42.95
C GLU A 871 -11.87 56.07 43.04
N GLN A 872 -11.26 54.92 42.72
CA GLN A 872 -9.79 54.76 42.75
C GLN A 872 -9.11 55.39 41.53
N PHE A 873 -9.79 55.40 40.38
CA PHE A 873 -9.28 55.85 39.09
C PHE A 873 -10.29 56.76 38.38
N PRO A 874 -10.41 58.05 38.77
CA PRO A 874 -11.43 58.96 38.23
C PRO A 874 -11.36 59.23 36.73
N SER A 875 -10.22 58.94 36.09
CA SER A 875 -9.98 59.11 34.65
C SER A 875 -10.17 57.83 33.84
N ILE A 876 -10.69 56.76 34.45
CA ILE A 876 -10.92 55.48 33.77
C ILE A 876 -11.84 55.68 32.56
N VAL A 877 -11.38 55.21 31.40
CA VAL A 877 -12.16 55.30 30.16
C VAL A 877 -13.12 54.11 30.11
N HIS A 878 -14.41 54.40 30.08
CA HIS A 878 -15.47 53.39 30.03
C HIS A 878 -16.56 53.76 29.02
N TYR A 879 -17.37 52.76 28.67
CA TYR A 879 -18.52 52.90 27.80
C TYR A 879 -19.72 52.15 28.43
N PRO A 880 -20.82 52.85 28.74
CA PRO A 880 -21.99 52.22 29.36
C PRO A 880 -22.63 51.21 28.41
N LEU A 881 -23.04 50.07 28.95
CA LEU A 881 -23.79 49.02 28.26
C LEU A 881 -25.20 48.89 28.84
N SER A 882 -26.13 48.34 28.06
CA SER A 882 -27.46 47.98 28.54
C SER A 882 -27.39 46.91 29.65
N GLY A 883 -28.32 46.98 30.62
CA GLY A 883 -28.39 46.02 31.73
C GLY A 883 -27.44 46.30 32.90
N GLY A 884 -27.00 47.55 33.09
CA GLY A 884 -26.21 47.94 34.28
C GLY A 884 -24.77 47.42 34.28
N ARG A 885 -24.16 47.28 33.11
CA ARG A 885 -22.76 46.87 32.94
C ARG A 885 -21.96 47.97 32.28
N GLU A 886 -20.66 47.97 32.52
CA GLU A 886 -19.73 48.99 32.03
C GLU A 886 -18.58 48.31 31.29
N LYS A 887 -18.27 48.78 30.09
CA LYS A 887 -17.15 48.28 29.28
C LYS A 887 -15.94 49.18 29.47
N LEU A 888 -14.88 48.66 30.08
CA LEU A 888 -13.66 49.43 30.35
C LEU A 888 -12.72 49.36 29.13
N ALA A 889 -11.98 50.43 28.86
CA ALA A 889 -10.98 50.43 27.80
C ALA A 889 -9.71 49.66 28.23
N ALA A 890 -9.50 48.47 27.69
CA ALA A 890 -8.32 47.65 27.99
C ALA A 890 -7.00 48.37 27.69
N GLY A 891 -6.95 49.12 26.58
CA GLY A 891 -5.78 49.93 26.24
C GLY A 891 -5.46 50.99 27.30
N TRP A 892 -6.47 51.57 27.96
CA TRP A 892 -6.26 52.51 29.06
C TRP A 892 -5.71 51.79 30.30
N LEU A 893 -6.25 50.61 30.65
CA LEU A 893 -5.77 49.81 31.77
C LEU A 893 -4.30 49.41 31.59
N ILE A 894 -3.90 48.97 30.39
CA ILE A 894 -2.51 48.59 30.08
C ILE A 894 -1.58 49.82 30.11
N ASP A 895 -2.02 50.95 29.58
CA ASP A 895 -1.24 52.21 29.61
C ASP A 895 -1.02 52.67 31.06
N GLN A 896 -2.09 52.69 31.87
CA GLN A 896 -2.00 53.06 33.28
C GLN A 896 -1.26 52.04 34.15
N ALA A 897 -1.14 50.79 33.71
CA ALA A 897 -0.25 49.80 34.33
C ALA A 897 1.24 50.07 34.02
N GLY A 898 1.58 51.06 33.20
CA GLY A 898 2.95 51.41 32.83
C GLY A 898 3.53 50.52 31.72
N LEU A 899 2.67 49.79 30.99
CA LEU A 899 3.09 48.75 30.05
C LEU A 899 3.11 49.21 28.60
N LYS A 900 2.74 50.46 28.28
CA LYS A 900 2.72 50.99 26.90
C LYS A 900 4.13 51.25 26.37
N GLY A 901 4.43 50.73 25.18
CA GLY A 901 5.77 50.79 24.59
C GLY A 901 6.79 49.88 25.30
N MET A 902 6.34 49.02 26.22
CA MET A 902 7.22 48.12 26.95
C MET A 902 7.71 47.00 26.04
N ARG A 903 8.98 46.62 26.19
CA ARG A 903 9.62 45.53 25.44
C ARG A 903 10.22 44.51 26.41
N HIS A 904 9.91 43.23 26.19
CA HIS A 904 10.50 42.07 26.87
C HIS A 904 11.11 41.15 25.80
N GLY A 905 12.43 41.23 25.61
CA GLY A 905 13.10 40.55 24.50
C GLY A 905 12.61 41.07 23.15
N PHE A 906 11.98 40.21 22.34
CA PHE A 906 11.36 40.60 21.07
C PHE A 906 9.85 40.82 21.16
N ALA A 907 9.20 40.45 22.27
CA ALA A 907 7.80 40.75 22.52
C ALA A 907 7.64 42.16 23.11
N GLY A 908 6.58 42.88 22.76
CA GLY A 908 6.33 44.20 23.33
C GLY A 908 4.91 44.70 23.13
N THR A 909 4.58 45.84 23.73
CA THR A 909 3.37 46.60 23.38
C THR A 909 3.75 47.78 22.48
N TYR A 910 2.84 48.19 21.59
CA TYR A 910 3.11 49.28 20.66
C TYR A 910 3.09 50.64 21.37
N GLU A 911 4.11 51.46 21.12
CA GLU A 911 4.28 52.79 21.72
C GLU A 911 3.10 53.74 21.50
N LYS A 912 2.37 53.61 20.37
CA LYS A 912 1.22 54.47 20.04
C LYS A 912 -0.10 53.90 20.56
N GLN A 913 -0.16 52.61 20.89
CA GLN A 913 -1.37 51.93 21.32
C GLN A 913 -1.06 50.73 22.22
N ALA A 914 -1.26 50.90 23.53
CA ALA A 914 -0.94 49.90 24.54
C ALA A 914 -1.67 48.55 24.37
N LEU A 915 -2.82 48.56 23.68
CA LEU A 915 -3.62 47.37 23.40
C LEU A 915 -3.00 46.47 22.31
N VAL A 916 -2.03 46.97 21.55
CA VAL A 916 -1.41 46.23 20.44
C VAL A 916 -0.14 45.56 20.92
N LEU A 917 -0.12 44.23 20.86
CA LEU A 917 1.07 43.43 21.12
C LEU A 917 1.85 43.29 19.81
N VAL A 918 3.16 43.52 19.87
CA VAL A 918 4.06 43.52 18.71
C VAL A 918 5.17 42.48 18.87
N ASN A 919 5.59 41.91 17.75
CA ASN A 919 6.76 41.06 17.64
C ASN A 919 7.86 41.83 16.90
N HIS A 920 8.78 42.41 17.66
CA HIS A 920 9.90 43.16 17.12
C HIS A 920 10.79 42.25 16.27
N ASP A 921 11.15 42.75 15.08
CA ASP A 921 12.02 42.08 14.12
C ASP A 921 11.46 40.73 13.60
N GLY A 922 10.21 40.37 13.97
CA GLY A 922 9.62 39.06 13.70
C GLY A 922 10.42 37.91 14.34
N ALA A 923 11.10 38.18 15.45
CA ALA A 923 12.07 37.28 16.07
C ALA A 923 11.57 36.60 17.35
N ALA A 924 10.46 37.06 17.94
CA ALA A 924 9.81 36.35 19.04
C ALA A 924 9.17 35.06 18.53
N ASP A 925 9.38 33.96 19.27
CA ASP A 925 8.55 32.79 19.12
C ASP A 925 7.17 33.00 19.77
N GLY A 926 6.25 32.09 19.49
CA GLY A 926 4.88 32.21 19.96
C GLY A 926 4.73 32.06 21.47
N GLN A 927 5.61 31.31 22.13
CA GLN A 927 5.58 31.12 23.58
C GLN A 927 6.01 32.41 24.29
N ALA A 928 7.07 33.07 23.83
CA ALA A 928 7.51 34.36 24.37
C ALA A 928 6.43 35.44 24.29
N LEU A 929 5.66 35.47 23.20
CA LEU A 929 4.52 36.39 23.04
C LEU A 929 3.37 36.04 24.00
N LEU A 930 3.12 34.75 24.24
CA LEU A 930 2.10 34.28 25.19
C LEU A 930 2.50 34.55 26.64
N ASP A 931 3.77 34.39 26.97
CA ASP A 931 4.34 34.71 28.28
C ASP A 931 4.26 36.21 28.55
N PHE A 932 4.59 37.03 27.55
CA PHE A 932 4.46 38.49 27.64
C PHE A 932 2.99 38.92 27.76
N ALA A 933 2.06 38.28 27.04
CA ALA A 933 0.63 38.52 27.22
C ALA A 933 0.15 38.15 28.63
N SER A 934 0.62 37.03 29.18
CA SER A 934 0.30 36.59 30.55
C SER A 934 0.83 37.57 31.59
N PHE A 935 2.04 38.12 31.37
CA PHE A 935 2.61 39.18 32.20
C PHE A 935 1.73 40.45 32.20
N ILE A 936 1.22 40.86 31.04
CA ILE A 936 0.26 42.00 30.95
C ILE A 936 -1.02 41.68 31.74
N GLN A 937 -1.59 40.49 31.57
CA GLN A 937 -2.81 40.09 32.30
C GLN A 937 -2.61 40.15 33.81
N ASN A 938 -1.53 39.57 34.31
CA ASN A 938 -1.23 39.54 35.75
C ASN A 938 -1.02 40.95 36.30
N THR A 939 -0.27 41.80 35.60
CA THR A 939 0.00 43.18 36.04
C THR A 939 -1.28 44.02 36.11
N VAL A 940 -2.19 43.86 35.13
CA VAL A 940 -3.48 44.58 35.12
C VAL A 940 -4.43 44.02 36.18
N GLU A 941 -4.46 42.70 36.38
CA GLU A 941 -5.27 42.05 37.42
C GLU A 941 -4.80 42.46 38.82
N GLU A 942 -3.49 42.51 39.07
CA GLU A 942 -2.92 42.97 40.34
C GLU A 942 -3.23 44.45 40.63
N LYS A 943 -3.19 45.31 39.60
CA LYS A 943 -3.40 46.76 39.78
C LYS A 943 -4.86 47.18 39.87
N PHE A 944 -5.74 46.53 39.10
CA PHE A 944 -7.13 46.96 38.94
C PHE A 944 -8.14 45.90 39.39
N GLY A 945 -7.73 44.69 39.75
CA GLY A 945 -8.66 43.59 40.06
C GLY A 945 -9.48 43.13 38.85
N VAL A 946 -9.05 43.46 37.63
CA VAL A 946 -9.73 43.12 36.38
C VAL A 946 -8.78 42.30 35.50
N ARG A 947 -9.17 41.07 35.18
CA ARG A 947 -8.41 40.21 34.27
C ARG A 947 -8.76 40.48 32.81
N LEU A 948 -7.74 40.75 32.00
CA LEU A 948 -7.91 40.92 30.55
C LEU A 948 -8.10 39.55 29.88
N GLU A 949 -8.91 39.52 28.82
CA GLU A 949 -9.12 38.31 27.99
C GLU A 949 -8.46 38.51 26.62
N PRO A 950 -7.61 37.57 26.13
CA PRO A 950 -7.05 37.64 24.79
C PRO A 950 -8.16 37.59 23.71
N GLU A 951 -8.01 38.41 22.68
CA GLU A 951 -8.88 38.43 21.49
C GLU A 951 -8.40 37.47 20.37
N PRO A 952 -7.07 37.31 20.12
CA PRO A 952 -6.57 36.36 19.12
C PRO A 952 -6.89 34.92 19.44
N VAL A 953 -7.12 34.12 18.40
CA VAL A 953 -7.12 32.67 18.51
C VAL A 953 -5.69 32.21 18.80
N VAL A 954 -5.50 31.47 19.90
CA VAL A 954 -4.20 30.91 20.26
C VAL A 954 -4.16 29.44 19.84
N LEU A 955 -3.24 29.09 18.94
CA LEU A 955 -2.95 27.70 18.59
C LEU A 955 -1.76 27.22 19.43
N LYS A 956 -1.98 26.15 20.19
CA LYS A 956 -0.99 25.56 21.09
C LYS A 956 -0.55 24.19 20.62
#